data_AF-A0A836FYR4-F1
#
_entry.id   AF-A0A836FYR4-F1
#
_cell.length_a   1.000
_cell.length_b   1.000
_cell.length_c   1.000
_cell.angle_alpha   90.00
_cell.angle_beta   90.00
_cell.angle_gamma   90.00
#
_symmetry.space_group_name_H-M   'P 1'
#
loop_
_entity.id
_entity.type
_entity.pdbx_description
1 polymer ?
#
loop_
_entity_poly.entity_id
_entity_poly.type
_entity_poly.pdbx_seq_one_letter_code
_entity_poly.pdbx_strand_id
1 'polypeptide(L)'
;MASEWASLLPYGEHQGSFRGVVACSNRDDGYFSGESNYVNSLICTGFRYQCVEYARRFLLLTTGCVFDSCGRASEIYAMDHITHVETGTRYNLLHHHNDGTATQRPEPGDIIIYPYHPQLTPWGHVGIISFVDDHHVGIAEQNHYFGLFTSPSELYLDGERCVARYATLQYDEAAKTWRIEEPGSMPRALGWMSYPDAPTRDHIHAPFSPLPSAVKLSSTPFDHEDHPFLTHYHLRSSFDIPCGPVEHAYGMRSGAAETLVAATSAIARVLRFTLQLLFHRSRLGFAFRALPTNPLNATLPNGADGGTEACGDLDALFKVLASEEVVCATEATPDVLRQALGSYFDIPLEWVVAMERDFAKGGAHLAAVASFYPNIATNLVDVEVFRAARKKAAAGAVSAVQPMSATAAGTGNHAAEEPVTATSRGTVEEFPVENPHDESWRLVKVGFGNALIMAELSQLDTVKRELEEAIALMTPSMRSYMSTRYCTDFAGYLNSVENLYGHRTALTIVVSDGPPTDSLVREFITIVQNLCSGVEYPVRVVHERDLSFANGKLHAAPREVWREVDSPPPSITPSGVYEVDFVYALCEWPEILGNGGANHVALYRAAVDPASDVVFAKPLWSYLCSGRVHDGGGAKGAHETHSARFFDVCRRLYLLASPKQPPEAWDLEVAEYKDSCRRIHIDAETMPVRSPVHLSAHSVMINLAWSCHMGRVGCGLNSDPENPCADPGHPAPLFFMHSED
;
A
#
# COMPACT_ATOMS: atom_id res chain seq x y z
N MET A 1 -22.00 20.02 -18.49
CA MET A 1 -20.84 19.12 -18.58
C MET A 1 -20.69 18.42 -17.24
N ALA A 2 -21.45 17.35 -17.07
CA ALA A 2 -21.45 16.52 -15.87
C ALA A 2 -21.31 15.07 -16.38
N SER A 3 -20.08 14.64 -16.63
CA SER A 3 -19.73 13.25 -16.95
C SER A 3 -18.23 13.20 -17.25
N GLU A 4 -17.45 12.50 -16.42
CA GLU A 4 -16.27 11.68 -16.81
C GLU A 4 -15.46 11.15 -15.61
N TRP A 5 -15.85 11.42 -14.37
CA TRP A 5 -15.43 10.61 -13.21
C TRP A 5 -16.59 9.73 -12.75
N ALA A 6 -16.93 8.73 -13.57
CA ALA A 6 -17.62 7.55 -13.05
C ALA A 6 -16.82 7.09 -11.83
N SER A 7 -17.48 7.01 -10.67
CA SER A 7 -16.88 6.82 -9.34
C SER A 7 -15.70 5.83 -9.39
N LEU A 8 -14.48 6.34 -9.23
CA LEU A 8 -13.29 5.51 -9.09
C LEU A 8 -13.55 4.53 -7.95
N LEU A 9 -13.41 3.24 -8.23
CA LEU A 9 -13.64 2.21 -7.23
C LEU A 9 -12.38 2.08 -6.35
N PRO A 10 -12.55 1.95 -5.02
CA PRO A 10 -11.43 1.64 -4.12
C PRO A 10 -10.63 0.42 -4.56
N TYR A 11 -9.36 0.34 -4.13
CA TYR A 11 -8.52 -0.84 -4.40
C TYR A 11 -9.22 -2.14 -3.95
N GLY A 12 -9.20 -3.16 -4.82
CA GLY A 12 -9.77 -4.49 -4.59
C GLY A 12 -11.25 -4.64 -4.90
N GLU A 13 -11.96 -3.56 -5.21
CA GLU A 13 -13.39 -3.62 -5.53
C GLU A 13 -13.65 -4.22 -6.92
N HIS A 14 -14.75 -4.95 -7.06
CA HIS A 14 -15.14 -5.57 -8.33
C HIS A 14 -15.56 -4.52 -9.36
N GLN A 15 -14.84 -4.45 -10.47
CA GLN A 15 -15.23 -3.63 -11.61
C GLN A 15 -16.25 -4.36 -12.49
N GLY A 16 -16.02 -5.65 -12.72
CA GLY A 16 -16.81 -6.50 -13.60
C GLY A 16 -16.15 -7.86 -13.78
N SER A 17 -16.59 -8.62 -14.78
CA SER A 17 -16.01 -9.92 -15.10
C SER A 17 -16.18 -10.24 -16.58
N PHE A 18 -15.32 -11.08 -17.12
CA PHE A 18 -15.48 -11.63 -18.48
C PHE A 18 -15.33 -13.15 -18.42
N ARG A 19 -16.38 -13.87 -18.85
CA ARG A 19 -16.47 -15.34 -18.74
C ARG A 19 -16.26 -15.82 -17.30
N GLY A 20 -16.77 -15.07 -16.32
CA GLY A 20 -16.62 -15.35 -14.89
C GLY A 20 -15.26 -14.97 -14.28
N VAL A 21 -14.30 -14.48 -15.07
CA VAL A 21 -13.02 -13.99 -14.55
C VAL A 21 -13.16 -12.54 -14.09
N VAL A 22 -13.17 -12.33 -12.78
CA VAL A 22 -13.35 -11.01 -12.14
C VAL A 22 -12.17 -10.07 -12.40
N ALA A 23 -12.47 -8.83 -12.78
CA ALA A 23 -11.54 -7.71 -12.79
C ALA A 23 -11.76 -6.83 -11.55
N CYS A 24 -10.68 -6.52 -10.83
CA CYS A 24 -10.72 -5.70 -9.62
C CYS A 24 -10.01 -4.36 -9.85
N SER A 25 -10.49 -3.31 -9.17
CA SER A 25 -9.91 -1.98 -9.23
C SER A 25 -8.52 -1.99 -8.64
N ASN A 26 -7.55 -1.48 -9.42
CA ASN A 26 -6.23 -1.14 -8.92
C ASN A 26 -6.19 0.26 -8.29
N ARG A 27 -7.34 0.84 -7.92
CA ARG A 27 -7.52 2.22 -7.45
C ARG A 27 -7.26 3.28 -8.52
N ASP A 28 -6.02 3.41 -8.98
CA ASP A 28 -5.58 4.37 -9.99
C ASP A 28 -4.37 3.84 -10.80
N ASP A 29 -3.98 4.56 -11.83
CA ASP A 29 -2.96 4.17 -12.82
C ASP A 29 -1.52 4.17 -12.27
N GLY A 30 -1.34 4.77 -11.09
CA GLY A 30 -0.07 4.85 -10.39
C GLY A 30 0.08 3.89 -9.21
N TYR A 31 -0.98 3.19 -8.83
CA TYR A 31 -0.97 2.39 -7.61
C TYR A 31 -0.27 1.04 -7.81
N PHE A 32 0.62 0.71 -6.87
CA PHE A 32 1.28 -0.60 -6.79
C PHE A 32 1.10 -1.15 -5.38
N SER A 33 0.42 -2.30 -5.27
CA SER A 33 0.13 -2.90 -3.97
C SER A 33 1.29 -3.66 -3.36
N GLY A 34 2.26 -4.13 -4.17
CA GLY A 34 3.25 -5.13 -3.74
C GLY A 34 2.69 -6.54 -3.52
N GLU A 35 1.38 -6.74 -3.60
CA GLU A 35 0.72 -8.01 -3.31
C GLU A 35 0.69 -8.92 -4.52
N SER A 36 1.36 -10.08 -4.45
CA SER A 36 1.22 -11.12 -5.46
C SER A 36 -0.15 -11.81 -5.37
N ASN A 37 -0.74 -12.10 -6.53
CA ASN A 37 -1.95 -12.89 -6.64
C ASN A 37 -1.64 -14.34 -6.99
N TYR A 38 -2.32 -15.28 -6.33
CA TYR A 38 -2.16 -16.72 -6.55
C TYR A 38 -3.49 -17.39 -6.83
N VAL A 39 -3.52 -18.24 -7.87
CA VAL A 39 -4.62 -19.17 -8.13
C VAL A 39 -4.30 -20.51 -7.44
N ASN A 40 -5.27 -21.04 -6.68
CA ASN A 40 -5.14 -22.25 -5.87
C ASN A 40 -3.93 -22.25 -4.93
N SER A 41 -3.44 -21.07 -4.51
CA SER A 41 -2.22 -20.89 -3.72
C SER A 41 -0.93 -21.47 -4.34
N LEU A 42 -0.95 -21.80 -5.64
CA LEU A 42 0.16 -22.49 -6.32
C LEU A 42 0.72 -21.70 -7.50
N ILE A 43 -0.12 -21.00 -8.25
CA ILE A 43 0.27 -20.36 -9.50
C ILE A 43 0.16 -18.85 -9.34
N CYS A 44 1.30 -18.15 -9.36
CA CYS A 44 1.34 -16.70 -9.29
C CYS A 44 0.92 -16.09 -10.64
N THR A 45 -0.13 -15.26 -10.65
CA THR A 45 -0.63 -14.61 -11.87
C THR A 45 -0.03 -13.22 -12.07
N GLY A 46 0.53 -12.59 -11.03
CA GLY A 46 1.14 -11.26 -11.09
C GLY A 46 0.85 -10.47 -9.81
N PHE A 47 1.04 -9.15 -9.86
CA PHE A 47 0.70 -8.25 -8.74
C PHE A 47 -0.75 -7.78 -8.82
N ARG A 48 -1.45 -7.77 -7.69
CA ARG A 48 -2.83 -7.28 -7.54
C ARG A 48 -2.88 -5.76 -7.68
N TYR A 49 -3.69 -5.13 -8.54
CA TYR A 49 -4.48 -5.69 -9.63
C TYR A 49 -3.98 -5.08 -10.94
N GLN A 50 -2.75 -5.42 -11.30
CA GLN A 50 -2.10 -4.93 -12.51
C GLN A 50 -2.72 -5.54 -13.78
N CYS A 51 -2.53 -4.89 -14.92
CA CYS A 51 -3.06 -5.34 -16.21
C CYS A 51 -2.53 -6.73 -16.60
N VAL A 52 -1.24 -6.98 -16.38
CA VAL A 52 -0.57 -8.27 -16.63
C VAL A 52 -1.16 -9.38 -15.76
N GLU A 53 -1.50 -9.08 -14.51
CA GLU A 53 -2.10 -10.04 -13.59
C GLU A 53 -3.46 -10.54 -14.12
N TYR A 54 -4.31 -9.61 -14.56
CA TYR A 54 -5.62 -9.96 -15.13
C TYR A 54 -5.48 -10.83 -16.37
N ALA A 55 -4.64 -10.42 -17.32
CA ALA A 55 -4.48 -11.14 -18.58
C ALA A 55 -3.92 -12.55 -18.35
N ARG A 56 -2.92 -12.70 -17.47
CA ARG A 56 -2.36 -14.02 -17.14
C ARG A 56 -3.38 -14.90 -16.41
N ARG A 57 -4.14 -14.33 -15.46
CA ARG A 57 -5.20 -15.06 -14.74
C ARG A 57 -6.33 -15.46 -15.67
N PHE A 58 -6.73 -14.59 -16.60
CA PHE A 58 -7.74 -14.90 -17.60
C PHE A 58 -7.34 -16.11 -18.45
N LEU A 59 -6.13 -16.11 -19.01
CA LEU A 59 -5.61 -17.24 -19.77
C LEU A 59 -5.53 -18.51 -18.92
N LEU A 60 -5.01 -18.41 -17.70
CA LEU A 60 -4.88 -19.57 -16.82
C LEU A 60 -6.25 -20.20 -16.53
N LEU A 61 -7.24 -19.40 -16.14
CA LEU A 61 -8.56 -19.90 -15.77
C LEU A 61 -9.37 -20.40 -16.97
N THR A 62 -9.21 -19.79 -18.15
CA THR A 62 -9.98 -20.16 -19.36
C THR A 62 -9.32 -21.23 -20.21
N THR A 63 -7.99 -21.39 -20.14
CA THR A 63 -7.23 -22.32 -21.00
C THR A 63 -6.30 -23.26 -20.23
N GLY A 64 -5.90 -22.93 -19.01
CA GLY A 64 -4.83 -23.64 -18.30
C GLY A 64 -3.43 -23.20 -18.73
N CYS A 65 -3.32 -22.22 -19.61
CA CYS A 65 -2.05 -21.69 -20.11
C CYS A 65 -1.69 -20.33 -19.50
N VAL A 66 -0.39 -20.01 -19.49
CA VAL A 66 0.14 -18.69 -19.12
C VAL A 66 1.19 -18.24 -20.14
N PHE A 67 1.30 -16.93 -20.35
CA PHE A 67 2.48 -16.35 -20.99
C PHE A 67 3.62 -16.17 -19.97
N ASP A 68 4.84 -16.05 -20.47
CA ASP A 68 6.06 -15.98 -19.66
C ASP A 68 6.11 -14.73 -18.74
N SER A 69 7.10 -14.68 -17.87
CA SER A 69 7.32 -13.51 -17.02
C SER A 69 7.77 -12.31 -17.86
N CYS A 70 7.25 -11.13 -17.55
CA CYS A 70 7.61 -9.87 -18.20
C CYS A 70 7.77 -8.77 -17.15
N GLY A 71 8.68 -7.83 -17.41
CA GLY A 71 8.82 -6.61 -16.62
C GLY A 71 7.84 -5.52 -17.06
N ARG A 72 7.46 -5.53 -18.35
CA ARG A 72 6.51 -4.57 -18.94
C ARG A 72 5.41 -5.29 -19.69
N ALA A 73 4.19 -4.74 -19.67
CA ALA A 73 3.08 -5.30 -20.44
C ALA A 73 3.35 -5.31 -21.95
N SER A 74 4.07 -4.30 -22.47
CA SER A 74 4.42 -4.25 -23.90
C SER A 74 5.30 -5.41 -24.38
N GLU A 75 6.07 -6.04 -23.49
CA GLU A 75 6.97 -7.16 -23.82
C GLU A 75 6.20 -8.42 -24.20
N ILE A 76 4.94 -8.53 -23.77
CA ILE A 76 4.05 -9.64 -24.10
C ILE A 76 3.87 -9.77 -25.63
N TYR A 77 3.91 -8.64 -26.36
CA TYR A 77 3.78 -8.65 -27.83
C TYR A 77 4.99 -9.26 -28.55
N ALA A 78 6.11 -9.52 -27.85
CA ALA A 78 7.25 -10.23 -28.43
C ALA A 78 7.19 -11.74 -28.20
N MET A 79 6.20 -12.23 -27.44
CA MET A 79 6.07 -13.65 -27.09
C MET A 79 5.39 -14.43 -28.22
N ASP A 80 5.90 -15.60 -28.54
CA ASP A 80 5.43 -16.46 -29.62
C ASP A 80 4.59 -17.65 -29.13
N HIS A 81 4.52 -17.87 -27.81
CA HIS A 81 3.75 -18.96 -27.24
C HIS A 81 3.22 -18.69 -25.82
N ILE A 82 2.22 -19.49 -25.44
CA ILE A 82 1.75 -19.68 -24.06
C ILE A 82 2.01 -21.13 -23.64
N THR A 83 2.23 -21.36 -22.35
CA THR A 83 2.58 -22.68 -21.81
C THR A 83 1.48 -23.20 -20.88
N HIS A 84 1.00 -24.42 -21.12
CA HIS A 84 0.04 -25.09 -20.25
C HIS A 84 0.70 -25.53 -18.94
N VAL A 85 0.13 -25.11 -17.81
CA VAL A 85 0.79 -25.23 -16.49
C VAL A 85 0.92 -26.66 -15.99
N GLU A 86 0.05 -27.58 -16.41
CA GLU A 86 0.05 -28.98 -15.94
C GLU A 86 0.82 -29.93 -16.86
N THR A 87 1.03 -29.55 -18.13
CA THR A 87 1.65 -30.43 -19.15
C THR A 87 2.95 -29.86 -19.71
N GLY A 88 3.20 -28.56 -19.55
CA GLY A 88 4.33 -27.86 -20.17
C GLY A 88 4.19 -27.69 -21.69
N THR A 89 3.05 -28.08 -22.27
CA THR A 89 2.78 -27.94 -23.71
C THR A 89 2.74 -26.46 -24.09
N ARG A 90 3.45 -26.10 -25.16
CA ARG A 90 3.46 -24.74 -25.71
C ARG A 90 2.48 -24.63 -26.87
N TYR A 91 1.68 -23.56 -26.86
CA TYR A 91 0.73 -23.22 -27.90
C TYR A 91 1.10 -21.89 -28.52
N ASN A 92 1.05 -21.79 -29.84
CA ASN A 92 1.50 -20.60 -30.55
C ASN A 92 0.57 -19.41 -30.31
N LEU A 93 1.16 -18.24 -30.12
CA LEU A 93 0.49 -16.94 -30.20
C LEU A 93 0.58 -16.44 -31.64
N LEU A 94 -0.58 -16.20 -32.25
CA LEU A 94 -0.66 -15.62 -33.59
C LEU A 94 -0.78 -14.10 -33.47
N HIS A 95 0.14 -13.38 -34.10
CA HIS A 95 0.24 -11.92 -34.00
C HIS A 95 -0.57 -11.23 -35.11
N HIS A 96 -1.44 -10.31 -34.72
CA HIS A 96 -2.23 -9.49 -35.62
C HIS A 96 -1.83 -8.02 -35.45
N HIS A 97 -0.99 -7.53 -36.35
CA HIS A 97 -0.44 -6.19 -36.27
C HIS A 97 -1.51 -5.14 -36.56
N ASN A 98 -1.68 -4.20 -35.62
CA ASN A 98 -2.64 -3.11 -35.76
C ASN A 98 -2.11 -1.98 -36.66
N ASP A 99 -1.09 -2.21 -37.50
CA ASP A 99 -0.53 -1.26 -38.46
C ASP A 99 -1.32 -1.19 -39.78
N GLY A 100 -2.38 -1.99 -39.89
CA GLY A 100 -3.21 -2.12 -41.09
C GLY A 100 -2.84 -3.28 -41.98
N THR A 101 -2.14 -4.27 -41.45
CA THR A 101 -1.83 -5.54 -42.14
C THR A 101 -2.60 -6.74 -41.58
N ALA A 102 -3.28 -6.60 -40.44
CA ALA A 102 -4.07 -7.68 -39.84
C ALA A 102 -5.24 -8.09 -40.75
N THR A 103 -5.20 -9.31 -41.28
CA THR A 103 -6.26 -9.87 -42.14
C THR A 103 -7.33 -10.63 -41.35
N GLN A 104 -7.03 -11.02 -40.12
CA GLN A 104 -7.97 -11.67 -39.22
C GLN A 104 -8.70 -10.62 -38.39
N ARG A 105 -10.01 -10.76 -38.23
CA ARG A 105 -10.81 -9.92 -37.32
C ARG A 105 -10.45 -10.31 -35.87
N PRO A 106 -10.36 -9.36 -34.93
CA PRO A 106 -10.24 -9.71 -33.51
C PRO A 106 -11.44 -10.51 -33.02
N GLU A 107 -11.22 -11.41 -32.06
CA GLU A 107 -12.26 -12.24 -31.46
C GLU A 107 -12.31 -12.12 -29.93
N PRO A 108 -13.48 -12.32 -29.29
CA PRO A 108 -13.56 -12.35 -27.83
C PRO A 108 -12.67 -13.45 -27.21
N GLY A 109 -11.69 -13.02 -26.42
CA GLY A 109 -10.62 -13.82 -25.83
C GLY A 109 -9.23 -13.36 -26.25
N ASP A 110 -9.09 -12.71 -27.41
CA ASP A 110 -7.79 -12.24 -27.91
C ASP A 110 -7.13 -11.24 -26.95
N ILE A 111 -5.80 -11.29 -26.87
CA ILE A 111 -5.01 -10.43 -26.00
C ILE A 111 -4.63 -9.17 -26.76
N ILE A 112 -5.11 -8.00 -26.35
CA ILE A 112 -4.74 -6.70 -26.96
C ILE A 112 -3.57 -6.08 -26.20
N ILE A 113 -2.52 -5.63 -26.91
CA ILE A 113 -1.29 -5.08 -26.32
C ILE A 113 -1.03 -3.66 -26.77
N TYR A 114 -0.58 -2.82 -25.85
CA TYR A 114 -0.23 -1.42 -26.09
C TYR A 114 1.28 -1.18 -25.93
N PRO A 115 1.84 -0.24 -26.69
CA PRO A 115 3.26 0.05 -26.67
C PRO A 115 3.66 0.73 -25.36
N TYR A 116 4.95 0.61 -25.02
CA TYR A 116 5.57 1.53 -24.07
C TYR A 116 5.43 2.98 -24.58
N HIS A 117 4.85 3.85 -23.75
CA HIS A 117 4.76 5.28 -24.01
C HIS A 117 5.08 6.04 -22.71
N PRO A 118 6.14 6.88 -22.66
CA PRO A 118 6.64 7.46 -21.42
C PRO A 118 5.59 8.24 -20.60
N GLN A 119 4.66 8.93 -21.28
CA GLN A 119 3.65 9.79 -20.67
C GLN A 119 2.26 9.13 -20.51
N LEU A 120 1.92 8.13 -21.32
CA LEU A 120 0.53 7.64 -21.44
C LEU A 120 0.40 6.19 -20.97
N THR A 121 1.38 5.36 -21.33
CA THR A 121 1.44 3.93 -20.95
C THR A 121 2.90 3.56 -20.64
N PRO A 122 3.45 4.03 -19.51
CA PRO A 122 4.88 3.89 -19.21
C PRO A 122 5.39 2.46 -19.05
N TRP A 123 4.50 1.48 -19.14
CA TRP A 123 4.78 0.04 -19.09
C TRP A 123 4.24 -0.74 -20.28
N GLY A 124 3.72 -0.02 -21.28
CA GLY A 124 2.68 -0.59 -22.12
C GLY A 124 1.42 -0.87 -21.31
N HIS A 125 0.52 -1.60 -21.93
CA HIS A 125 -0.71 -2.06 -21.31
C HIS A 125 -1.16 -3.35 -21.98
N VAL A 126 -1.96 -4.15 -21.28
CA VAL A 126 -2.55 -5.38 -21.81
C VAL A 126 -4.00 -5.50 -21.36
N GLY A 127 -4.87 -5.85 -22.28
CA GLY A 127 -6.27 -6.17 -22.02
C GLY A 127 -6.68 -7.46 -22.72
N ILE A 128 -7.90 -7.90 -22.44
CA ILE A 128 -8.56 -9.01 -23.13
C ILE A 128 -9.72 -8.43 -23.92
N ILE A 129 -9.80 -8.73 -25.21
CA ILE A 129 -10.96 -8.37 -26.03
C ILE A 129 -12.14 -9.20 -25.51
N SER A 130 -13.14 -8.54 -24.93
CA SER A 130 -14.29 -9.19 -24.31
C SER A 130 -15.55 -9.14 -25.15
N PHE A 131 -15.60 -8.28 -26.17
CA PHE A 131 -16.74 -8.15 -27.08
C PHE A 131 -16.26 -7.65 -28.44
N VAL A 132 -16.93 -8.06 -29.52
CA VAL A 132 -16.65 -7.57 -30.88
C VAL A 132 -17.97 -7.47 -31.64
N ASP A 133 -18.28 -6.29 -32.16
CA ASP A 133 -19.33 -6.07 -33.16
C ASP A 133 -18.73 -5.50 -34.45
N ASP A 134 -19.57 -5.05 -35.39
CA ASP A 134 -19.13 -4.57 -36.71
C ASP A 134 -18.34 -3.25 -36.67
N HIS A 135 -18.39 -2.52 -35.56
CA HIS A 135 -17.84 -1.18 -35.42
C HIS A 135 -17.00 -0.98 -34.15
N HIS A 136 -17.04 -1.91 -33.20
CA HIS A 136 -16.40 -1.78 -31.90
C HIS A 136 -15.80 -3.07 -31.41
N VAL A 137 -14.75 -2.93 -30.61
CA VAL A 137 -14.25 -3.94 -29.69
C VAL A 137 -14.49 -3.47 -28.26
N GLY A 138 -15.03 -4.34 -27.42
CA GLY A 138 -15.06 -4.15 -25.97
C GLY A 138 -13.84 -4.81 -25.33
N ILE A 139 -13.25 -4.14 -24.35
CA ILE A 139 -12.03 -4.59 -23.67
C ILE A 139 -12.32 -4.80 -22.18
N ALA A 140 -11.93 -5.96 -21.66
CA ALA A 140 -11.82 -6.26 -20.23
C ALA A 140 -10.36 -6.14 -19.79
N GLU A 141 -10.10 -5.38 -18.73
CA GLU A 141 -8.74 -5.04 -18.30
C GLU A 141 -8.70 -4.60 -16.82
N GLN A 142 -7.51 -4.55 -16.23
CA GLN A 142 -7.28 -3.90 -14.93
C GLN A 142 -6.21 -2.81 -15.11
N ASN A 143 -6.15 -1.86 -14.18
CA ASN A 143 -5.13 -0.81 -14.14
C ASN A 143 -5.11 0.14 -15.36
N HIS A 144 -6.30 0.52 -15.85
CA HIS A 144 -6.45 1.58 -16.86
C HIS A 144 -7.82 2.26 -16.74
N TYR A 145 -8.88 1.46 -16.70
CA TYR A 145 -10.21 1.89 -16.30
C TYR A 145 -10.46 1.51 -14.84
N PHE A 146 -11.08 2.39 -14.04
CA PHE A 146 -11.26 2.21 -12.58
C PHE A 146 -12.72 2.27 -12.12
N GLY A 147 -13.66 2.39 -13.07
CA GLY A 147 -15.10 2.36 -12.79
C GLY A 147 -15.69 0.95 -12.88
N LEU A 148 -17.02 0.88 -12.78
CA LEU A 148 -17.78 -0.35 -13.05
C LEU A 148 -17.81 -0.63 -14.55
N PHE A 149 -17.57 -1.88 -14.93
CA PHE A 149 -17.73 -2.33 -16.29
C PHE A 149 -19.20 -2.25 -16.71
N THR A 150 -19.41 -2.23 -18.02
CA THR A 150 -20.72 -2.25 -18.64
C THR A 150 -20.96 -3.60 -19.31
N SER A 151 -22.23 -3.96 -19.47
CA SER A 151 -22.60 -5.10 -20.31
C SER A 151 -22.91 -4.60 -21.73
N PRO A 152 -22.44 -5.27 -22.80
CA PRO A 152 -22.81 -4.92 -24.17
C PRO A 152 -24.32 -4.99 -24.41
N SER A 153 -24.98 -6.00 -23.83
CA SER A 153 -26.44 -6.16 -23.83
C SER A 153 -26.84 -7.24 -22.82
N GLU A 154 -28.11 -7.24 -22.39
CA GLU A 154 -28.66 -8.30 -21.52
C GLU A 154 -28.56 -9.72 -22.12
N LEU A 155 -28.40 -9.83 -23.45
CA LEU A 155 -28.28 -11.11 -24.16
C LEU A 155 -26.82 -11.59 -24.28
N TYR A 156 -25.84 -10.73 -24.05
CA TYR A 156 -24.43 -11.09 -24.14
C TYR A 156 -23.95 -11.60 -22.79
N LEU A 157 -23.56 -12.88 -22.73
CA LEU A 157 -23.11 -13.54 -21.50
C LEU A 157 -24.06 -13.33 -20.32
N ASP A 158 -25.37 -13.47 -20.57
CA ASP A 158 -26.44 -13.28 -19.57
C ASP A 158 -26.38 -11.92 -18.84
N GLY A 159 -25.96 -10.87 -19.55
CA GLY A 159 -25.85 -9.52 -19.01
C GLY A 159 -24.58 -9.28 -18.17
N GLU A 160 -23.58 -10.15 -18.26
CA GLU A 160 -22.29 -9.97 -17.60
C GLU A 160 -21.69 -8.59 -17.96
N ARG A 161 -21.22 -7.87 -16.95
CA ARG A 161 -20.54 -6.58 -17.11
C ARG A 161 -19.08 -6.82 -17.50
N CYS A 162 -18.84 -7.06 -18.79
CA CYS A 162 -17.55 -7.49 -19.31
C CYS A 162 -16.77 -6.44 -20.08
N VAL A 163 -17.29 -5.22 -20.27
CA VAL A 163 -16.61 -4.17 -21.02
C VAL A 163 -16.23 -3.02 -20.11
N ALA A 164 -14.93 -2.86 -19.89
CA ALA A 164 -14.35 -1.69 -19.23
C ALA A 164 -14.47 -0.45 -20.11
N ARG A 165 -14.11 -0.60 -21.39
CA ARG A 165 -14.19 0.45 -22.41
C ARG A 165 -14.31 -0.14 -23.82
N TYR A 166 -14.80 0.69 -24.73
CA TYR A 166 -14.87 0.36 -26.16
C TYR A 166 -13.77 1.08 -26.94
N ALA A 167 -13.27 0.41 -27.98
CA ALA A 167 -12.46 1.00 -29.03
C ALA A 167 -13.14 0.77 -30.39
N THR A 168 -12.83 1.62 -31.37
CA THR A 168 -13.44 1.53 -32.71
C THR A 168 -12.77 0.43 -33.52
N LEU A 169 -13.56 -0.46 -34.10
CA LEU A 169 -13.12 -1.45 -35.07
C LEU A 169 -13.36 -0.93 -36.49
N GLN A 170 -12.30 -0.87 -37.29
CA GLN A 170 -12.36 -0.49 -38.69
C GLN A 170 -12.01 -1.67 -39.57
N TYR A 171 -12.78 -1.81 -40.65
CA TYR A 171 -12.48 -2.73 -41.75
C TYR A 171 -12.16 -1.94 -43.01
N ASP A 172 -10.96 -2.13 -43.55
CA ASP A 172 -10.58 -1.61 -44.86
C ASP A 172 -10.97 -2.64 -45.93
N GLU A 173 -12.06 -2.37 -46.65
CA GLU A 173 -12.55 -3.22 -47.74
C GLU A 173 -11.54 -3.41 -48.89
N ALA A 174 -10.73 -2.40 -49.18
CA ALA A 174 -9.78 -2.45 -50.28
C ALA A 174 -8.56 -3.32 -49.93
N ALA A 175 -8.03 -3.16 -48.72
CA ALA A 175 -6.92 -3.96 -48.22
C ALA A 175 -7.36 -5.32 -47.64
N LYS A 176 -8.65 -5.49 -47.32
CA LYS A 176 -9.21 -6.60 -46.54
C LYS A 176 -8.49 -6.78 -45.19
N THR A 177 -8.31 -5.66 -44.49
CA THR A 177 -7.59 -5.63 -43.20
C THR A 177 -8.40 -4.95 -42.12
N TRP A 178 -8.12 -5.31 -40.87
CA TRP A 178 -8.74 -4.79 -39.67
C TRP A 178 -7.80 -3.87 -38.91
N ARG A 179 -8.36 -2.85 -38.27
CA ARG A 179 -7.66 -1.95 -37.34
C ARG A 179 -8.53 -1.63 -36.14
N ILE A 180 -7.89 -1.50 -34.98
CA ILE A 180 -8.50 -1.00 -33.75
C ILE A 180 -7.98 0.42 -33.51
N GLU A 181 -8.90 1.38 -33.43
CA GLU A 181 -8.62 2.77 -33.10
C GLU A 181 -9.14 3.13 -31.70
N GLU A 182 -8.22 3.63 -30.88
CA GLU A 182 -8.52 4.00 -29.49
C GLU A 182 -9.15 5.39 -29.39
N PRO A 183 -10.21 5.56 -28.58
CA PRO A 183 -10.68 6.89 -28.23
C PRO A 183 -9.72 7.57 -27.23
N GLY A 184 -9.65 8.89 -27.30
CA GLY A 184 -8.98 9.72 -26.29
C GLY A 184 -7.45 9.67 -26.35
N SER A 185 -6.81 9.59 -25.18
CA SER A 185 -5.35 9.70 -25.02
C SER A 185 -4.62 8.36 -24.93
N MET A 186 -5.29 7.23 -25.11
CA MET A 186 -4.61 5.93 -25.12
C MET A 186 -3.77 5.81 -26.41
N PRO A 187 -2.49 5.42 -26.34
CA PRO A 187 -1.71 5.19 -27.55
C PRO A 187 -2.31 4.05 -28.37
N ARG A 188 -2.09 4.08 -29.69
CA ARG A 188 -2.53 3.01 -30.59
C ARG A 188 -1.95 1.67 -30.13
N ALA A 189 -2.81 0.65 -30.02
CA ALA A 189 -2.40 -0.71 -29.71
C ALA A 189 -1.38 -1.21 -30.76
N LEU A 190 -0.39 -2.00 -30.32
CA LEU A 190 0.56 -2.69 -31.20
C LEU A 190 -0.16 -3.70 -32.11
N GLY A 191 -1.15 -4.37 -31.54
CA GLY A 191 -1.84 -5.50 -32.15
C GLY A 191 -2.64 -6.27 -31.11
N TRP A 192 -3.24 -7.36 -31.58
CA TRP A 192 -3.81 -8.39 -30.71
C TRP A 192 -3.20 -9.74 -31.04
N MET A 193 -3.27 -10.66 -30.08
CA MET A 193 -2.74 -12.01 -30.23
C MET A 193 -3.83 -13.04 -29.97
N SER A 194 -3.97 -13.99 -30.90
CA SER A 194 -4.89 -15.10 -30.79
C SER A 194 -4.16 -16.43 -30.54
N TYR A 195 -4.86 -17.42 -30.00
CA TYR A 195 -4.29 -18.70 -29.58
C TYR A 195 -5.24 -19.87 -29.91
N PRO A 196 -5.59 -20.08 -31.18
CA PRO A 196 -6.68 -20.97 -31.59
C PRO A 196 -6.47 -22.45 -31.22
N ASP A 197 -5.21 -22.87 -31.06
CA ASP A 197 -4.86 -24.25 -30.73
C ASP A 197 -4.83 -24.53 -29.21
N ALA A 198 -4.94 -23.49 -28.37
CA ALA A 198 -4.91 -23.66 -26.93
C ALA A 198 -6.21 -24.32 -26.43
N PRO A 199 -6.13 -25.18 -25.39
CA PRO A 199 -7.32 -25.82 -24.83
C PRO A 199 -8.24 -24.77 -24.19
N THR A 200 -9.52 -25.11 -24.10
CA THR A 200 -10.51 -24.35 -23.33
C THR A 200 -10.93 -25.19 -22.12
N ARG A 201 -11.12 -24.53 -20.97
CA ARG A 201 -11.56 -25.17 -19.74
C ARG A 201 -13.06 -25.02 -19.58
N ASP A 202 -13.74 -26.15 -19.36
CA ASP A 202 -15.19 -26.17 -19.10
C ASP A 202 -15.54 -25.55 -17.72
N HIS A 203 -14.64 -25.68 -16.75
CA HIS A 203 -14.81 -25.18 -15.39
C HIS A 203 -13.62 -24.33 -14.98
N ILE A 204 -13.77 -23.01 -15.05
CA ILE A 204 -12.67 -22.07 -14.88
C ILE A 204 -12.02 -22.12 -13.49
N HIS A 205 -12.78 -22.49 -12.46
CA HIS A 205 -12.31 -22.60 -11.07
C HIS A 205 -11.95 -24.02 -10.64
N ALA A 206 -12.01 -25.02 -11.54
CA ALA A 206 -11.58 -26.37 -11.18
C ALA A 206 -10.10 -26.37 -10.74
N PRO A 207 -9.72 -27.16 -9.71
CA PRO A 207 -8.36 -27.19 -9.19
C PRO A 207 -7.31 -27.49 -10.27
N PHE A 208 -6.08 -27.00 -10.05
CA PHE A 208 -4.93 -27.24 -10.92
C PHE A 208 -3.95 -28.20 -10.21
N SER A 209 -3.33 -29.07 -11.00
CA SER A 209 -2.17 -29.90 -10.64
C SER A 209 -0.96 -29.45 -11.47
N PRO A 210 -0.41 -28.24 -11.22
CA PRO A 210 0.65 -27.68 -12.05
C PRO A 210 1.94 -28.49 -11.95
N LEU A 211 2.75 -28.44 -13.00
CA LEU A 211 4.13 -28.93 -12.97
C LEU A 211 4.94 -28.19 -11.89
N PRO A 212 5.96 -28.82 -11.29
CA PRO A 212 6.81 -28.17 -10.30
C PRO A 212 7.41 -26.83 -10.76
N SER A 213 7.72 -26.68 -12.04
CA SER A 213 8.23 -25.43 -12.63
C SER A 213 7.20 -24.31 -12.73
N ALA A 214 5.90 -24.65 -12.73
CA ALA A 214 4.80 -23.68 -12.76
C ALA A 214 4.30 -23.32 -11.35
N VAL A 215 4.71 -24.09 -10.32
CA VAL A 215 4.46 -23.75 -8.92
C VAL A 215 5.37 -22.59 -8.53
N LYS A 216 4.77 -21.46 -8.16
CA LYS A 216 5.46 -20.42 -7.42
C LYS A 216 4.96 -20.47 -5.99
N LEU A 217 5.82 -20.90 -5.08
CA LEU A 217 5.49 -20.89 -3.65
C LEU A 217 5.26 -19.44 -3.21
N SER A 218 4.30 -19.23 -2.33
CA SER A 218 4.14 -17.97 -1.59
C SER A 218 5.29 -17.74 -0.60
N SER A 219 6.27 -18.62 -0.52
CA SER A 219 7.13 -18.75 0.63
C SER A 219 8.41 -19.45 0.22
N THR A 220 9.56 -18.79 0.33
CA THR A 220 10.86 -19.36 -0.06
C THR A 220 11.63 -19.84 1.17
N PRO A 221 12.20 -21.07 1.14
CA PRO A 221 13.13 -21.52 2.18
C PRO A 221 14.29 -20.55 2.38
N PHE A 222 14.80 -20.44 3.62
CA PHE A 222 15.92 -19.54 3.94
C PHE A 222 17.19 -19.79 3.12
N ASP A 223 17.41 -21.02 2.63
CA ASP A 223 18.55 -21.40 1.81
C ASP A 223 18.36 -21.14 0.31
N HIS A 224 17.18 -20.65 -0.12
CA HIS A 224 16.90 -20.28 -1.50
C HIS A 224 17.51 -18.92 -1.88
N GLU A 225 18.05 -18.77 -3.09
CA GLU A 225 18.72 -17.51 -3.52
C GLU A 225 17.75 -16.31 -3.59
N ASP A 226 16.48 -16.59 -3.93
CA ASP A 226 15.40 -15.59 -3.97
C ASP A 226 14.73 -15.35 -2.60
N HIS A 227 15.32 -15.80 -1.49
CA HIS A 227 14.79 -15.47 -0.16
C HIS A 227 15.01 -13.97 0.14
N PRO A 228 13.99 -13.23 0.61
CA PRO A 228 14.12 -11.81 0.95
C PRO A 228 14.91 -11.61 2.23
N PHE A 229 15.68 -10.53 2.27
CA PHE A 229 16.42 -10.14 3.47
C PHE A 229 16.74 -8.65 3.38
N LEU A 230 17.07 -8.10 4.53
CA LEU A 230 17.50 -6.73 4.69
C LEU A 230 19.03 -6.67 4.70
N THR A 231 19.60 -5.78 3.90
CA THR A 231 21.03 -5.48 3.96
C THR A 231 21.23 -4.24 4.81
N HIS A 232 22.09 -4.31 5.81
CA HIS A 232 22.50 -3.17 6.64
C HIS A 232 23.91 -2.75 6.29
N TYR A 233 24.07 -1.49 5.95
CA TYR A 233 25.32 -0.88 5.58
C TYR A 233 25.78 0.07 6.68
N HIS A 234 26.98 -0.17 7.19
CA HIS A 234 27.67 0.77 8.08
C HIS A 234 28.48 1.72 7.21
N LEU A 235 28.07 2.98 7.14
CA LEU A 235 28.75 3.97 6.30
C LEU A 235 30.17 4.20 6.81
N ARG A 236 31.11 4.42 5.88
CA ARG A 236 32.52 4.69 6.24
C ARG A 236 32.68 6.04 6.94
N SER A 237 31.86 7.01 6.56
CA SER A 237 31.77 8.36 7.10
C SER A 237 30.31 8.67 7.38
N SER A 238 30.05 9.38 8.47
CA SER A 238 28.74 9.94 8.77
C SER A 238 28.43 11.09 7.81
N PHE A 239 27.14 11.29 7.48
CA PHE A 239 26.65 12.49 6.80
C PHE A 239 25.81 13.30 7.77
N ASP A 240 26.16 14.54 8.03
CA ASP A 240 25.35 15.38 8.90
C ASP A 240 24.14 15.91 8.13
N ILE A 241 22.94 15.59 8.61
CA ILE A 241 21.69 16.27 8.24
C ILE A 241 21.15 17.04 9.46
N PRO A 242 20.29 18.05 9.27
CA PRO A 242 19.73 18.82 10.37
C PRO A 242 19.11 17.99 11.52
N CYS A 243 18.51 16.83 11.21
CA CYS A 243 17.96 15.92 12.22
C CYS A 243 18.98 14.96 12.88
N GLY A 244 20.24 14.92 12.45
CA GLY A 244 21.31 14.13 13.05
C GLY A 244 22.27 13.51 12.03
N PRO A 245 23.34 12.82 12.47
CA PRO A 245 24.24 12.13 11.56
C PRO A 245 23.60 10.87 10.98
N VAL A 246 23.76 10.66 9.68
CA VAL A 246 23.44 9.42 8.97
C VAL A 246 24.68 8.53 8.96
N GLU A 247 24.68 7.48 9.78
CA GLU A 247 25.79 6.52 9.87
C GLU A 247 25.44 5.13 9.29
N HIS A 248 24.15 4.89 9.03
CA HIS A 248 23.62 3.61 8.60
C HIS A 248 22.74 3.79 7.36
N ALA A 249 22.78 2.82 6.45
CA ALA A 249 21.84 2.72 5.34
C ALA A 249 21.31 1.28 5.25
N TYR A 250 20.08 1.11 4.76
CA TYR A 250 19.48 -0.21 4.59
C TYR A 250 19.04 -0.43 3.16
N GLY A 251 19.37 -1.59 2.59
CA GLY A 251 18.96 -2.02 1.25
C GLY A 251 18.15 -3.31 1.29
N MET A 252 17.50 -3.64 0.18
CA MET A 252 16.57 -4.76 0.08
C MET A 252 16.77 -5.47 -1.26
N ARG A 253 16.72 -6.80 -1.29
CA ARG A 253 16.65 -7.57 -2.55
C ARG A 253 15.65 -8.72 -2.46
N SER A 254 15.46 -9.41 -3.58
CA SER A 254 14.67 -10.64 -3.69
C SER A 254 13.22 -10.48 -3.21
N GLY A 255 12.54 -9.39 -3.61
CA GLY A 255 11.12 -9.18 -3.29
C GLY A 255 10.83 -8.51 -1.93
N ALA A 256 11.87 -8.18 -1.15
CA ALA A 256 11.71 -7.59 0.18
C ALA A 256 11.01 -6.22 0.16
N ALA A 257 11.29 -5.40 -0.85
CA ALA A 257 10.63 -4.10 -1.03
C ALA A 257 9.14 -4.25 -1.35
N GLU A 258 8.81 -5.15 -2.28
CA GLU A 258 7.43 -5.48 -2.66
C GLU A 258 6.65 -6.01 -1.46
N THR A 259 7.30 -6.79 -0.60
CA THR A 259 6.70 -7.29 0.65
C THR A 259 6.31 -6.15 1.60
N LEU A 260 7.14 -5.12 1.74
CA LEU A 260 6.83 -3.95 2.55
C LEU A 260 5.67 -3.13 2.00
N VAL A 261 5.64 -2.96 0.68
CA VAL A 261 4.51 -2.32 0.01
C VAL A 261 3.23 -3.14 0.22
N ALA A 262 3.32 -4.47 0.16
CA ALA A 262 2.21 -5.38 0.45
C ALA A 262 1.68 -5.24 1.88
N ALA A 263 2.57 -5.20 2.88
CA ALA A 263 2.17 -5.02 4.27
C ALA A 263 1.49 -3.66 4.50
N THR A 264 1.99 -2.61 3.85
CA THR A 264 1.42 -1.27 3.90
C THR A 264 0.01 -1.23 3.29
N SER A 265 -0.14 -1.86 2.12
CA SER A 265 -1.43 -2.00 1.42
C SER A 265 -2.43 -2.82 2.23
N ALA A 266 -1.96 -3.85 2.93
CA ALA A 266 -2.75 -4.66 3.84
C ALA A 266 -3.26 -3.85 5.05
N ILE A 267 -2.42 -3.05 5.72
CA ILE A 267 -2.87 -2.16 6.81
C ILE A 267 -3.97 -1.23 6.33
N ALA A 268 -3.73 -0.53 5.22
CA ALA A 268 -4.69 0.45 4.70
C ALA A 268 -6.05 -0.21 4.44
N ARG A 269 -6.04 -1.45 3.93
CA ARG A 269 -7.23 -2.28 3.74
C ARG A 269 -7.91 -2.65 5.07
N VAL A 270 -7.16 -3.16 6.06
CA VAL A 270 -7.69 -3.53 7.38
C VAL A 270 -8.36 -2.33 8.06
N LEU A 271 -7.73 -1.17 8.03
CA LEU A 271 -8.29 0.07 8.58
C LEU A 271 -9.55 0.50 7.83
N ARG A 272 -9.54 0.46 6.49
CA ARG A 272 -10.70 0.82 5.66
C ARG A 272 -11.92 -0.06 6.01
N PHE A 273 -11.77 -1.38 5.94
CA PHE A 273 -12.87 -2.32 6.19
C PHE A 273 -13.39 -2.19 7.62
N THR A 274 -12.48 -2.06 8.60
CA THR A 274 -12.88 -1.91 10.00
C THR A 274 -13.62 -0.59 10.20
N LEU A 275 -13.11 0.55 9.72
CA LEU A 275 -13.79 1.85 9.83
C LEU A 275 -15.12 1.89 9.07
N GLN A 276 -15.23 1.23 7.91
CA GLN A 276 -16.51 1.06 7.21
C GLN A 276 -17.50 0.24 8.06
N LEU A 277 -17.04 -0.80 8.73
CA LEU A 277 -17.89 -1.57 9.64
C LEU A 277 -18.39 -0.70 10.82
N LEU A 278 -17.56 0.19 11.34
CA LEU A 278 -17.93 1.05 12.47
C LEU A 278 -18.82 2.24 12.05
N PHE A 279 -18.58 2.85 10.89
CA PHE A 279 -19.16 4.14 10.52
C PHE A 279 -19.98 4.17 9.23
N HIS A 280 -19.77 3.25 8.28
CA HIS A 280 -20.43 3.28 6.95
C HIS A 280 -20.68 1.87 6.42
N ARG A 281 -21.43 1.07 7.20
CA ARG A 281 -21.69 -0.35 6.90
C ARG A 281 -22.31 -0.60 5.55
N SER A 282 -23.13 0.32 5.07
CA SER A 282 -23.79 0.24 3.76
C SER A 282 -22.81 0.13 2.58
N ARG A 283 -21.54 0.51 2.78
CA ARG A 283 -20.46 0.38 1.80
C ARG A 283 -19.84 -1.02 1.74
N LEU A 284 -20.22 -1.91 2.65
CA LEU A 284 -19.71 -3.28 2.73
C LEU A 284 -20.71 -4.28 2.12
N GLY A 285 -20.20 -5.27 1.42
CA GLY A 285 -20.93 -6.45 1.00
C GLY A 285 -21.63 -7.13 2.17
N PHE A 286 -22.74 -7.82 1.86
CA PHE A 286 -23.55 -8.49 2.88
C PHE A 286 -22.73 -9.55 3.64
N ALA A 287 -21.86 -10.28 2.95
CA ALA A 287 -21.01 -11.31 3.55
C ALA A 287 -20.09 -10.73 4.64
N PHE A 288 -19.45 -9.59 4.38
CA PHE A 288 -18.61 -8.93 5.38
C PHE A 288 -19.46 -8.38 6.54
N ARG A 289 -20.61 -7.77 6.25
CA ARG A 289 -21.53 -7.26 7.30
C ARG A 289 -22.03 -8.37 8.23
N ALA A 290 -22.18 -9.59 7.74
CA ALA A 290 -22.62 -10.74 8.52
C ALA A 290 -21.52 -11.34 9.40
N LEU A 291 -20.25 -11.04 9.15
CA LEU A 291 -19.10 -11.61 9.86
C LEU A 291 -19.21 -11.57 11.40
N PRO A 292 -19.69 -10.48 12.04
CA PRO A 292 -19.87 -10.42 13.50
C PRO A 292 -20.83 -11.46 14.08
N THR A 293 -21.71 -12.06 13.26
CA THR A 293 -22.63 -13.15 13.68
C THR A 293 -21.95 -14.52 13.75
N ASN A 294 -20.66 -14.60 13.38
CA ASN A 294 -19.92 -15.85 13.23
C ASN A 294 -20.57 -16.83 12.22
N PRO A 295 -20.83 -16.42 10.97
CA PRO A 295 -21.48 -17.28 9.98
C PRO A 295 -20.61 -18.50 9.60
N LEU A 296 -19.32 -18.51 9.96
CA LEU A 296 -18.39 -19.63 9.76
C LEU A 296 -18.35 -20.66 10.87
N ASN A 297 -19.02 -20.41 12.00
CA ASN A 297 -18.83 -21.20 13.21
C ASN A 297 -17.33 -21.34 13.56
N ALA A 298 -16.56 -20.27 13.35
CA ALA A 298 -15.18 -20.16 13.77
C ALA A 298 -15.07 -20.44 15.27
N THR A 299 -14.13 -21.30 15.66
CA THR A 299 -13.85 -21.52 17.08
C THR A 299 -13.03 -20.33 17.59
N LEU A 300 -13.61 -19.59 18.54
CA LEU A 300 -12.91 -18.49 19.19
C LEU A 300 -11.95 -19.06 20.26
N PRO A 301 -10.75 -18.50 20.45
CA PRO A 301 -9.80 -18.98 21.46
C PRO A 301 -10.38 -18.97 22.89
N ASN A 302 -10.04 -19.98 23.70
CA ASN A 302 -10.42 -20.01 25.12
C ASN A 302 -9.80 -18.81 25.87
N GLY A 303 -10.64 -17.96 26.45
CA GLY A 303 -10.24 -16.67 27.02
C GLY A 303 -10.75 -15.46 26.25
N ALA A 304 -11.21 -15.65 25.01
CA ALA A 304 -12.01 -14.65 24.30
C ALA A 304 -13.42 -14.48 24.92
N ASP A 305 -13.77 -15.37 25.87
CA ASP A 305 -14.95 -15.33 26.76
C ASP A 305 -14.53 -15.16 28.24
N GLY A 306 -13.25 -14.82 28.50
CA GLY A 306 -12.59 -14.97 29.79
C GLY A 306 -12.54 -13.71 30.65
N GLY A 307 -13.58 -13.46 31.45
CA GLY A 307 -13.53 -12.86 32.79
C GLY A 307 -12.82 -11.52 33.08
N THR A 308 -12.24 -10.82 32.09
CA THR A 308 -11.72 -9.45 32.22
C THR A 308 -12.75 -8.45 31.69
N GLU A 309 -12.72 -7.21 32.21
CA GLU A 309 -13.64 -6.14 31.81
C GLU A 309 -13.53 -5.81 30.32
N ALA A 310 -12.30 -5.77 29.78
CA ALA A 310 -12.03 -5.54 28.35
C ALA A 310 -12.66 -6.59 27.42
N CYS A 311 -12.62 -7.88 27.79
CA CYS A 311 -13.32 -8.93 27.03
C CYS A 311 -14.85 -8.74 27.09
N GLY A 312 -15.38 -8.30 28.24
CA GLY A 312 -16.79 -8.00 28.41
C GLY A 312 -17.29 -6.84 27.52
N ASP A 313 -16.50 -5.76 27.43
CA ASP A 313 -16.82 -4.60 26.60
C ASP A 313 -16.78 -4.93 25.10
N LEU A 314 -15.76 -5.69 24.66
CA LEU A 314 -15.67 -6.17 23.28
C LEU A 314 -16.85 -7.07 22.92
N ASP A 315 -17.23 -8.00 23.81
CA ASP A 315 -18.41 -8.85 23.62
C ASP A 315 -19.71 -8.03 23.56
N ALA A 316 -19.84 -6.98 24.37
CA ALA A 316 -20.98 -6.08 24.34
C ALA A 316 -21.08 -5.35 22.99
N LEU A 317 -19.96 -4.84 22.47
CA LEU A 317 -19.90 -4.25 21.13
C LEU A 317 -20.28 -5.28 20.05
N PHE A 318 -19.72 -6.49 20.09
CA PHE A 318 -20.00 -7.52 19.09
C PHE A 318 -21.45 -8.01 19.10
N LYS A 319 -22.12 -8.03 20.26
CA LYS A 319 -23.57 -8.29 20.35
C LYS A 319 -24.39 -7.24 19.57
N VAL A 320 -24.01 -5.96 19.66
CA VAL A 320 -24.65 -4.89 18.89
C VAL A 320 -24.32 -5.02 17.40
N LEU A 321 -23.04 -5.25 17.06
CA LEU A 321 -22.59 -5.46 15.67
C LEU A 321 -23.29 -6.65 14.98
N ALA A 322 -23.67 -7.68 15.75
CA ALA A 322 -24.36 -8.88 15.28
C ALA A 322 -25.89 -8.77 15.27
N SER A 323 -26.46 -7.69 15.81
CA SER A 323 -27.91 -7.49 15.82
C SER A 323 -28.46 -7.36 14.39
N GLU A 324 -29.64 -7.90 14.14
CA GLU A 324 -30.25 -7.91 12.80
C GLU A 324 -30.42 -6.49 12.24
N GLU A 325 -30.81 -5.53 13.08
CA GLU A 325 -30.91 -4.11 12.71
C GLU A 325 -29.58 -3.55 12.17
N VAL A 326 -28.46 -3.87 12.82
CA VAL A 326 -27.13 -3.36 12.45
C VAL A 326 -26.55 -4.10 11.25
N VAL A 327 -26.74 -5.42 11.15
CA VAL A 327 -26.27 -6.22 10.00
C VAL A 327 -27.00 -5.81 8.72
N CYS A 328 -28.31 -5.59 8.81
CA CYS A 328 -29.16 -5.26 7.67
C CYS A 328 -29.18 -3.76 7.33
N ALA A 329 -28.51 -2.90 8.10
CA ALA A 329 -28.46 -1.46 7.83
C ALA A 329 -27.83 -1.17 6.46
N THR A 330 -28.55 -0.43 5.61
CA THR A 330 -28.12 -0.06 4.24
C THR A 330 -28.07 1.44 3.97
N GLU A 331 -28.52 2.28 4.90
CA GLU A 331 -28.56 3.74 4.69
C GLU A 331 -27.60 4.48 5.63
N ALA A 332 -27.85 4.44 6.94
CA ALA A 332 -27.05 5.14 7.95
C ALA A 332 -26.63 4.20 9.08
N THR A 333 -25.59 4.60 9.82
CA THR A 333 -25.19 3.91 11.05
C THR A 333 -26.32 4.00 12.08
N PRO A 334 -26.82 2.87 12.62
CA PRO A 334 -27.85 2.90 13.66
C PRO A 334 -27.36 3.57 14.95
N ASP A 335 -28.25 4.28 15.66
CA ASP A 335 -27.89 4.98 16.91
C ASP A 335 -27.39 4.03 18.00
N VAL A 336 -27.94 2.82 18.05
CA VAL A 336 -27.48 1.76 18.97
C VAL A 336 -26.01 1.43 18.75
N LEU A 337 -25.54 1.44 17.49
CA LEU A 337 -24.14 1.22 17.18
C LEU A 337 -23.28 2.41 17.60
N ARG A 338 -23.72 3.65 17.35
CA ARG A 338 -22.97 4.85 17.80
C ARG A 338 -22.77 4.88 19.33
N GLN A 339 -23.81 4.54 20.09
CA GLN A 339 -23.74 4.46 21.55
C GLN A 339 -22.82 3.34 22.03
N ALA A 340 -22.85 2.18 21.36
CA ALA A 340 -21.96 1.06 21.65
C ALA A 340 -20.49 1.43 21.38
N LEU A 341 -20.20 2.17 20.30
CA LEU A 341 -18.86 2.66 19.99
C LEU A 341 -18.37 3.66 21.05
N GLY A 342 -19.20 4.63 21.43
CA GLY A 342 -18.84 5.60 22.48
C GLY A 342 -18.52 4.90 23.81
N SER A 343 -19.33 3.90 24.18
CA SER A 343 -19.10 3.09 25.39
C SER A 343 -17.82 2.25 25.30
N TYR A 344 -17.62 1.54 24.18
CA TYR A 344 -16.46 0.65 24.00
C TYR A 344 -15.13 1.41 23.94
N PHE A 345 -15.09 2.58 23.32
CA PHE A 345 -13.88 3.40 23.25
C PHE A 345 -13.71 4.37 24.42
N ASP A 346 -14.68 4.43 25.34
CA ASP A 346 -14.75 5.42 26.44
C ASP A 346 -14.63 6.87 25.94
N ILE A 347 -15.43 7.20 24.91
CA ILE A 347 -15.47 8.53 24.29
C ILE A 347 -16.90 9.09 24.20
N PRO A 348 -17.06 10.43 24.24
CA PRO A 348 -18.37 11.05 24.06
C PRO A 348 -19.03 10.73 22.72
N LEU A 349 -20.36 10.65 22.72
CA LEU A 349 -21.15 10.33 21.52
C LEU A 349 -20.94 11.35 20.39
N GLU A 350 -20.75 12.62 20.74
CA GLU A 350 -20.47 13.68 19.77
C GLU A 350 -19.16 13.44 19.01
N TRP A 351 -18.16 12.79 19.62
CA TRP A 351 -16.92 12.44 18.91
C TRP A 351 -17.17 11.33 17.91
N VAL A 352 -17.97 10.32 18.27
CA VAL A 352 -18.35 9.23 17.35
C VAL A 352 -19.07 9.79 16.11
N VAL A 353 -20.01 10.73 16.32
CA VAL A 353 -20.73 11.39 15.22
C VAL A 353 -19.78 12.23 14.34
N ALA A 354 -18.85 12.96 14.95
CA ALA A 354 -17.85 13.73 14.21
C ALA A 354 -16.90 12.83 13.41
N MET A 355 -16.45 11.71 13.98
CA MET A 355 -15.63 10.70 13.30
C MET A 355 -16.37 10.07 12.11
N GLU A 356 -17.65 9.73 12.28
CA GLU A 356 -18.50 9.19 11.21
C GLU A 356 -18.63 10.18 10.05
N ARG A 357 -18.85 11.47 10.35
CA ARG A 357 -18.93 12.55 9.35
C ARG A 357 -17.61 12.69 8.58
N ASP A 358 -16.49 12.73 9.30
CA ASP A 358 -15.16 12.87 8.69
C ASP A 358 -14.85 11.66 7.79
N PHE A 359 -15.19 10.45 8.23
CA PHE A 359 -14.99 9.24 7.44
C PHE A 359 -15.96 9.12 6.25
N ALA A 360 -17.20 9.62 6.39
CA ALA A 360 -18.20 9.64 5.30
C ALA A 360 -17.65 10.32 4.05
N LYS A 361 -16.99 11.47 4.24
CA LYS A 361 -16.35 12.23 3.18
C LYS A 361 -15.03 11.55 2.78
N GLY A 362 -14.11 11.31 3.72
CA GLY A 362 -12.71 10.88 3.44
C GLY A 362 -12.46 9.41 3.05
N GLY A 363 -13.45 8.52 3.16
CA GLY A 363 -13.20 7.07 3.28
C GLY A 363 -12.69 6.30 2.05
N ALA A 364 -12.56 6.90 0.86
CA ALA A 364 -12.29 6.13 -0.37
C ALA A 364 -10.80 5.84 -0.63
N HIS A 365 -9.87 6.60 -0.04
CA HIS A 365 -8.45 6.56 -0.44
C HIS A 365 -7.49 6.62 0.74
N LEU A 366 -7.64 5.72 1.71
CA LEU A 366 -6.62 5.52 2.75
C LEU A 366 -5.33 5.03 2.09
N ALA A 367 -4.29 5.84 2.19
CA ALA A 367 -2.94 5.44 1.90
C ALA A 367 -2.13 5.47 3.18
N ALA A 368 -1.31 4.45 3.37
CA ALA A 368 -0.43 4.33 4.52
C ALA A 368 1.02 4.43 4.05
N VAL A 369 1.89 4.98 4.90
CA VAL A 369 3.33 4.72 4.85
C VAL A 369 3.63 3.96 6.13
N ALA A 370 3.91 2.67 6.02
CA ALA A 370 4.08 1.85 7.20
C ALA A 370 5.56 1.67 7.51
N SER A 371 5.89 1.86 8.79
CA SER A 371 7.11 1.31 9.36
C SER A 371 6.69 0.15 10.24
N PHE A 372 7.31 -0.99 10.01
CA PHE A 372 7.12 -2.20 10.78
C PHE A 372 8.47 -2.65 11.33
N TYR A 373 8.45 -3.43 12.39
CA TYR A 373 9.65 -4.15 12.82
C TYR A 373 9.83 -5.36 11.89
N PRO A 374 10.93 -5.45 11.12
CA PRO A 374 11.20 -6.65 10.34
C PRO A 374 11.30 -7.79 11.31
N ASN A 375 10.52 -8.83 11.04
CA ASN A 375 10.66 -10.07 11.73
C ASN A 375 11.94 -10.73 11.17
N ILE A 376 13.10 -10.33 11.69
CA ILE A 376 14.39 -10.90 11.30
C ILE A 376 14.43 -12.31 11.90
N ALA A 377 14.92 -13.29 11.14
CA ALA A 377 15.08 -14.66 11.67
C ALA A 377 15.96 -14.60 12.93
N THR A 378 15.34 -14.75 14.09
CA THR A 378 16.03 -14.65 15.39
C THR A 378 16.50 -16.01 15.89
N ASN A 379 16.05 -17.09 15.24
CA ASN A 379 16.48 -18.44 15.52
C ASN A 379 17.88 -18.69 14.95
N LEU A 380 18.81 -19.02 15.84
CA LEU A 380 20.20 -19.30 15.49
C LEU A 380 20.32 -20.42 14.45
N VAL A 381 19.43 -21.42 14.46
CA VAL A 381 19.46 -22.53 13.50
C VAL A 381 19.19 -22.04 12.07
N ASP A 382 18.18 -21.21 11.88
CA ASP A 382 17.80 -20.68 10.55
C ASP A 382 18.88 -19.73 10.01
N VAL A 383 19.44 -18.91 10.90
CA VAL A 383 20.58 -18.02 10.58
C VAL A 383 21.83 -18.82 10.22
N GLU A 384 22.11 -19.93 10.91
CA GLU A 384 23.25 -20.81 10.62
C GLU A 384 23.08 -21.52 9.28
N VAL A 385 21.87 -22.00 8.95
CA VAL A 385 21.54 -22.61 7.65
C VAL A 385 21.78 -21.61 6.52
N PHE A 386 21.26 -20.39 6.65
CA PHE A 386 21.47 -19.29 5.70
C PHE A 386 22.97 -18.99 5.49
N ARG A 387 23.72 -18.80 6.58
CA ARG A 387 25.16 -18.51 6.54
C ARG A 387 25.96 -19.66 5.92
N ALA A 388 25.61 -20.91 6.20
CA ALA A 388 26.28 -22.09 5.65
C ALA A 388 26.05 -22.23 4.13
N ALA A 389 24.81 -22.02 3.66
CA ALA A 389 24.47 -22.04 2.24
C ALA A 389 25.26 -20.98 1.45
N ARG A 390 25.33 -19.76 1.99
CA ARG A 390 26.12 -18.64 1.46
C ARG A 390 27.60 -18.94 1.35
N LYS A 391 28.19 -19.50 2.41
CA LYS A 391 29.61 -19.87 2.43
C LYS A 391 29.93 -20.93 1.36
N LYS A 392 28.99 -21.85 1.11
CA LYS A 392 29.10 -22.87 0.07
C LYS A 392 28.98 -22.28 -1.35
N ALA A 393 28.07 -21.34 -1.57
CA ALA A 393 27.93 -20.63 -2.84
C ALA A 393 29.17 -19.77 -3.14
N ALA A 394 29.70 -19.05 -2.15
CA ALA A 394 30.93 -18.28 -2.27
C ALA A 394 32.16 -19.17 -2.54
N ALA A 395 32.25 -20.35 -1.91
CA ALA A 395 33.33 -21.32 -2.17
C ALA A 395 33.23 -21.96 -3.58
N GLY A 396 32.04 -22.04 -4.16
CA GLY A 396 31.84 -22.47 -5.56
C GLY A 396 32.20 -21.39 -6.59
N ALA A 397 32.15 -20.12 -6.21
CA ALA A 397 32.48 -18.97 -7.06
C ALA A 397 33.96 -18.56 -7.01
N VAL A 398 34.73 -18.99 -5.99
CA VAL A 398 36.13 -18.61 -5.81
C VAL A 398 37.07 -19.78 -6.17
N SER A 399 37.34 -19.92 -7.48
CA SER A 399 38.65 -20.39 -7.95
C SER A 399 39.44 -19.20 -8.48
N ALA A 400 39.84 -18.29 -7.60
CA ALA A 400 41.09 -17.54 -7.70
C ALA A 400 41.24 -16.63 -6.46
N VAL A 401 42.48 -16.58 -5.96
CA VAL A 401 43.02 -15.68 -4.94
C VAL A 401 43.08 -16.29 -3.53
N GLN A 402 44.33 -16.53 -3.11
CA GLN A 402 44.76 -17.11 -1.84
C GLN A 402 44.49 -16.18 -0.63
N PRO A 403 44.32 -16.73 0.58
CA PRO A 403 44.15 -15.94 1.80
C PRO A 403 45.50 -15.47 2.38
N MET A 404 45.54 -14.24 2.88
CA MET A 404 46.58 -13.80 3.82
C MET A 404 46.19 -14.13 5.26
N SER A 405 47.16 -14.60 6.04
CA SER A 405 47.01 -15.21 7.36
C SER A 405 46.59 -14.24 8.46
N ALA A 406 45.67 -14.66 9.33
CA ALA A 406 45.45 -14.07 10.64
C ALA A 406 46.15 -14.90 11.73
N THR A 407 46.91 -14.23 12.60
CA THR A 407 47.56 -14.79 13.79
C THR A 407 46.58 -14.91 14.96
N ALA A 408 46.70 -16.01 15.71
CA ALA A 408 45.81 -16.39 16.81
C ALA A 408 46.34 -16.00 18.20
N ALA A 409 45.42 -15.65 19.12
CA ALA A 409 45.36 -15.96 20.57
C ALA A 409 44.51 -14.88 21.29
N GLY A 410 43.70 -15.15 22.32
CA GLY A 410 43.56 -16.35 23.15
C GLY A 410 42.20 -16.45 23.84
N THR A 411 42.08 -17.52 24.62
CA THR A 411 40.87 -18.09 25.21
C THR A 411 40.47 -17.47 26.56
N GLY A 412 39.16 -17.29 26.79
CA GLY A 412 38.55 -17.13 28.10
C GLY A 412 37.04 -17.39 28.03
N ASN A 413 36.54 -18.34 28.83
CA ASN A 413 35.13 -18.73 28.92
C ASN A 413 34.47 -18.10 30.16
N HIS A 414 33.28 -17.51 29.96
CA HIS A 414 32.07 -17.48 30.80
C HIS A 414 31.47 -16.07 30.96
N ALA A 415 30.36 -15.83 30.26
CA ALA A 415 29.05 -15.38 30.75
C ALA A 415 28.23 -14.85 29.56
N ALA A 416 26.94 -15.12 29.56
CA ALA A 416 26.01 -14.71 28.52
C ALA A 416 25.83 -13.18 28.51
N GLU A 417 26.08 -12.55 27.36
CA GLU A 417 25.35 -11.44 26.74
C GLU A 417 26.07 -11.03 25.43
N GLU A 418 25.31 -10.40 24.52
CA GLU A 418 25.64 -9.96 23.15
C GLU A 418 25.43 -10.96 22.00
N PRO A 419 24.32 -10.84 21.23
CA PRO A 419 24.39 -11.00 19.79
C PRO A 419 24.67 -9.64 19.13
N VAL A 420 25.47 -9.67 18.07
CA VAL A 420 25.99 -8.55 17.26
C VAL A 420 27.32 -7.97 17.79
N THR A 421 28.39 -8.66 17.39
CA THR A 421 29.79 -8.18 17.42
C THR A 421 29.92 -6.72 17.02
N ALA A 422 30.66 -5.93 17.80
CA ALA A 422 31.05 -4.55 17.47
C ALA A 422 31.51 -4.42 16.01
N THR A 423 30.67 -3.78 15.19
CA THR A 423 30.84 -3.63 13.74
C THR A 423 31.74 -2.46 13.39
N SER A 424 32.71 -2.66 12.50
CA SER A 424 33.60 -1.60 12.01
C SER A 424 32.95 -0.79 10.88
N ARG A 425 33.09 0.55 10.88
CA ARG A 425 32.64 1.41 9.76
C ARG A 425 33.08 0.87 8.39
N GLY A 426 32.16 0.81 7.43
CA GLY A 426 32.38 0.25 6.10
C GLY A 426 32.05 -1.23 5.93
N THR A 427 31.42 -1.89 6.92
CA THR A 427 30.93 -3.27 6.83
C THR A 427 29.49 -3.37 6.33
N VAL A 428 29.11 -4.59 5.92
CA VAL A 428 27.76 -4.95 5.51
C VAL A 428 27.30 -6.15 6.30
N GLU A 429 26.06 -6.11 6.77
CA GLU A 429 25.37 -7.23 7.39
C GLU A 429 24.13 -7.60 6.57
N GLU A 430 23.79 -8.88 6.52
CA GLU A 430 22.59 -9.38 5.86
C GLU A 430 21.70 -10.08 6.90
N PHE A 431 20.44 -9.64 6.98
CA PHE A 431 19.45 -10.12 7.95
C PHE A 431 18.29 -10.82 7.23
N PRO A 432 18.26 -12.17 7.18
CA PRO A 432 17.13 -12.90 6.60
C PRO A 432 15.83 -12.53 7.29
N VAL A 433 14.76 -12.36 6.49
CA VAL A 433 13.43 -11.98 6.99
C VAL A 433 12.59 -13.25 7.13
N GLU A 434 11.96 -13.46 8.29
CA GLU A 434 10.97 -14.51 8.47
C GLU A 434 9.87 -14.35 7.42
N ASN A 435 9.59 -15.44 6.73
CA ASN A 435 8.89 -15.56 5.45
C ASN A 435 7.97 -14.37 5.01
N PRO A 436 8.25 -13.69 3.87
CA PRO A 436 7.60 -12.45 3.42
C PRO A 436 6.08 -12.47 3.30
N HIS A 437 5.46 -13.54 2.81
CA HIS A 437 4.04 -13.48 2.46
C HIS A 437 3.10 -13.89 3.60
N ASP A 438 3.66 -14.39 4.70
CA ASP A 438 2.93 -15.00 5.82
C ASP A 438 3.43 -14.54 7.21
N GLU A 439 4.69 -14.11 7.37
CA GLU A 439 5.40 -13.99 8.68
C GLU A 439 6.17 -12.67 8.91
N SER A 440 6.16 -11.76 7.94
CA SER A 440 7.27 -10.81 7.81
C SER A 440 7.24 -9.59 8.70
N TRP A 441 6.06 -9.19 9.21
CA TRP A 441 5.93 -7.92 9.93
C TRP A 441 4.87 -7.96 11.02
N ARG A 442 5.26 -7.51 12.22
CA ARG A 442 4.34 -7.34 13.36
C ARG A 442 3.95 -5.88 13.51
N LEU A 443 2.65 -5.63 13.62
CA LEU A 443 2.13 -4.30 13.85
C LEU A 443 2.30 -3.89 15.32
N VAL A 444 3.22 -2.95 15.60
CA VAL A 444 3.51 -2.49 16.97
C VAL A 444 2.90 -1.12 17.26
N LYS A 445 2.96 -0.21 16.29
CA LYS A 445 2.48 1.17 16.41
C LYS A 445 1.89 1.64 15.07
N VAL A 446 0.88 2.50 15.13
CA VAL A 446 0.37 3.27 13.99
C VAL A 446 0.44 4.75 14.37
N GLY A 447 0.91 5.62 13.48
CA GLY A 447 0.92 7.07 13.69
C GLY A 447 0.40 7.77 12.44
N PHE A 448 -0.01 9.04 12.53
CA PHE A 448 -0.51 9.78 11.36
C PHE A 448 0.25 11.10 11.14
N GLY A 449 1.16 11.11 10.16
CA GLY A 449 1.90 12.30 9.74
C GLY A 449 2.70 12.97 10.86
N ASN A 450 3.73 12.34 11.44
CA ASN A 450 4.62 13.02 12.40
C ASN A 450 5.60 13.97 11.67
N ALA A 451 5.78 15.17 12.22
CA ALA A 451 6.71 16.19 11.73
C ALA A 451 8.14 15.67 11.54
N LEU A 452 8.63 14.83 12.47
CA LEU A 452 9.97 14.22 12.41
C LEU A 452 10.21 13.48 11.09
N ILE A 453 9.29 12.61 10.68
CA ILE A 453 9.51 11.70 9.55
C ILE A 453 9.35 12.43 8.22
N MET A 454 8.44 13.39 8.14
CA MET A 454 8.37 14.28 6.99
C MET A 454 9.62 15.16 6.89
N ALA A 455 10.20 15.57 8.02
CA ALA A 455 11.47 16.28 8.08
C ALA A 455 12.63 15.44 7.55
N GLU A 456 12.85 14.26 8.15
CA GLU A 456 13.90 13.31 7.79
C GLU A 456 13.87 12.96 6.30
N LEU A 457 12.70 12.57 5.77
CA LEU A 457 12.58 12.14 4.37
C LEU A 457 12.98 13.24 3.40
N SER A 458 12.59 14.50 3.65
CA SER A 458 12.91 15.61 2.76
C SER A 458 14.39 16.05 2.81
N GLN A 459 15.05 15.86 3.96
CA GLN A 459 16.45 16.25 4.17
C GLN A 459 17.40 15.32 3.43
N LEU A 460 16.99 14.08 3.15
CA LEU A 460 17.82 13.11 2.45
C LEU A 460 18.21 13.58 1.04
N ASP A 461 17.41 14.41 0.37
CA ASP A 461 17.76 15.00 -0.93
C ASP A 461 18.98 15.93 -0.80
N THR A 462 19.16 16.59 0.36
CA THR A 462 20.28 17.51 0.58
C THR A 462 21.63 16.81 0.64
N VAL A 463 21.64 15.52 1.01
CA VAL A 463 22.83 14.66 1.09
C VAL A 463 22.81 13.53 0.05
N LYS A 464 21.87 13.59 -0.90
CA LYS A 464 21.66 12.53 -1.88
C LYS A 464 22.89 12.24 -2.72
N ARG A 465 23.63 13.26 -3.13
CA ARG A 465 24.85 13.09 -3.94
C ARG A 465 25.92 12.38 -3.14
N GLU A 466 26.19 12.83 -1.92
CA GLU A 466 27.17 12.27 -1.00
C GLU A 466 26.84 10.81 -0.67
N LEU A 467 25.55 10.52 -0.48
CA LEU A 467 25.00 9.19 -0.28
C LEU A 467 25.16 8.32 -1.54
N GLU A 468 24.81 8.83 -2.72
CA GLU A 468 24.99 8.15 -4.01
C GLU A 468 26.47 7.84 -4.28
N GLU A 469 27.38 8.75 -3.94
CA GLU A 469 28.83 8.55 -4.04
C GLU A 469 29.33 7.48 -3.06
N ALA A 470 28.87 7.49 -1.81
CA ALA A 470 29.23 6.45 -0.84
C ALA A 470 28.65 5.08 -1.21
N ILE A 471 27.43 5.05 -1.75
CA ILE A 471 26.82 3.87 -2.35
C ILE A 471 27.61 3.42 -3.57
N ALA A 472 28.09 4.34 -4.42
CA ALA A 472 28.87 4.03 -5.61
C ALA A 472 30.22 3.35 -5.29
N LEU A 473 30.78 3.62 -4.10
CA LEU A 473 31.99 2.97 -3.58
C LEU A 473 31.74 1.56 -3.01
N MET A 474 30.48 1.13 -2.91
CA MET A 474 30.11 -0.23 -2.53
C MET A 474 30.32 -1.22 -3.70
N THR A 475 30.49 -2.52 -3.41
CA THR A 475 30.75 -3.51 -4.47
C THR A 475 29.57 -3.56 -5.47
N PRO A 476 29.78 -4.00 -6.73
CA PRO A 476 28.70 -4.14 -7.70
C PRO A 476 27.51 -4.99 -7.20
N SER A 477 27.76 -6.02 -6.38
CA SER A 477 26.73 -6.83 -5.74
C SER A 477 25.95 -6.10 -4.62
N MET A 478 26.51 -5.01 -4.09
CA MET A 478 25.86 -4.12 -3.10
C MET A 478 25.06 -3.00 -3.79
N ARG A 479 25.47 -2.54 -4.99
CA ARG A 479 24.88 -1.39 -5.70
C ARG A 479 23.54 -1.67 -6.41
N SER A 480 23.32 -2.88 -6.90
CA SER A 480 22.13 -3.24 -7.69
C SER A 480 20.80 -3.22 -6.92
N TYR A 481 20.82 -2.90 -5.62
CA TYR A 481 19.71 -3.08 -4.69
C TYR A 481 19.45 -1.85 -3.81
N MET A 482 19.95 -0.68 -4.24
CA MET A 482 19.84 0.57 -3.51
C MET A 482 19.29 1.66 -4.42
N SER A 483 18.11 2.19 -4.09
CA SER A 483 17.55 3.38 -4.70
C SER A 483 17.32 4.43 -3.62
N THR A 484 17.83 5.64 -3.86
CA THR A 484 17.67 6.82 -2.99
C THR A 484 16.41 7.62 -3.34
N ARG A 485 15.52 7.06 -4.17
CA ARG A 485 14.33 7.77 -4.66
C ARG A 485 13.16 7.60 -3.70
N TYR A 486 12.85 8.65 -2.97
CA TYR A 486 11.54 8.86 -2.36
C TYR A 486 10.74 9.82 -3.24
N CYS A 487 9.43 9.58 -3.40
CA CYS A 487 8.56 10.42 -4.21
C CYS A 487 7.40 10.90 -3.36
N THR A 488 7.26 12.21 -3.24
CA THR A 488 6.15 12.87 -2.57
C THR A 488 5.24 13.50 -3.62
N ASP A 489 4.13 12.85 -3.95
CA ASP A 489 3.03 13.41 -4.75
C ASP A 489 2.08 14.22 -3.86
N PHE A 490 2.59 15.36 -3.38
CA PHE A 490 1.82 16.29 -2.57
C PHE A 490 0.69 16.95 -3.38
N ALA A 491 0.89 17.16 -4.69
CA ALA A 491 -0.13 17.68 -5.59
C ALA A 491 -1.34 16.74 -5.71
N GLY A 492 -1.11 15.43 -5.90
CA GLY A 492 -2.16 14.42 -5.95
C GLY A 492 -2.98 14.35 -4.67
N TYR A 493 -2.34 14.55 -3.50
CA TYR A 493 -3.06 14.67 -2.23
C TYR A 493 -3.97 15.90 -2.19
N LEU A 494 -3.44 17.08 -2.51
CA LEU A 494 -4.23 18.31 -2.50
C LEU A 494 -5.42 18.18 -3.45
N ASN A 495 -5.20 17.70 -4.68
CA ASN A 495 -6.27 17.44 -5.64
C ASN A 495 -7.34 16.49 -5.08
N SER A 496 -6.95 15.46 -4.33
CA SER A 496 -7.88 14.52 -3.70
C SER A 496 -8.73 15.18 -2.62
N VAL A 497 -8.12 16.01 -1.77
CA VAL A 497 -8.84 16.81 -0.77
C VAL A 497 -9.81 17.76 -1.47
N GLU A 498 -9.35 18.49 -2.48
CA GLU A 498 -10.15 19.48 -3.21
C GLU A 498 -11.30 18.85 -4.00
N ASN A 499 -11.11 17.67 -4.59
CA ASN A 499 -12.16 16.94 -5.28
C ASN A 499 -13.26 16.49 -4.32
N LEU A 500 -12.88 16.11 -3.11
CA LEU A 500 -13.80 15.54 -2.14
C LEU A 500 -14.53 16.59 -1.31
N TYR A 501 -13.80 17.59 -0.85
CA TYR A 501 -14.32 18.64 0.03
C TYR A 501 -14.69 19.90 -0.77
N GLY A 502 -14.23 20.06 -2.01
CA GLY A 502 -14.33 21.30 -2.77
C GLY A 502 -13.20 22.28 -2.41
N HIS A 503 -13.08 23.35 -3.21
CA HIS A 503 -12.02 24.37 -3.11
C HIS A 503 -11.68 24.80 -1.66
N ARG A 504 -10.42 24.67 -1.22
CA ARG A 504 -9.91 25.17 0.07
C ARG A 504 -9.05 26.41 -0.10
N THR A 505 -9.08 27.31 0.88
CA THR A 505 -8.39 28.62 0.76
C THR A 505 -6.87 28.55 0.90
N ALA A 506 -6.36 27.69 1.78
CA ALA A 506 -4.94 27.46 2.02
C ALA A 506 -4.75 26.26 2.97
N LEU A 507 -3.63 25.55 2.88
CA LEU A 507 -3.19 24.65 3.94
C LEU A 507 -2.68 25.48 5.12
N THR A 508 -3.34 25.41 6.27
CA THR A 508 -2.97 26.15 7.48
C THR A 508 -2.29 25.24 8.50
N ILE A 509 -1.02 25.50 8.79
CA ILE A 509 -0.25 24.83 9.84
C ILE A 509 -0.51 25.54 11.16
N VAL A 510 -1.04 24.81 12.14
CA VAL A 510 -1.33 25.33 13.48
C VAL A 510 -0.22 24.91 14.43
N VAL A 511 0.44 25.90 15.03
CA VAL A 511 1.55 25.73 15.97
C VAL A 511 1.10 26.06 17.39
N SER A 512 1.64 25.34 18.37
CA SER A 512 1.39 25.63 19.79
C SER A 512 1.94 27.01 20.20
N ASP A 513 1.41 27.55 21.30
CA ASP A 513 1.75 28.91 21.77
C ASP A 513 3.11 29.05 22.49
N GLY A 514 3.79 27.92 22.74
CA GLY A 514 5.17 27.90 23.23
C GLY A 514 6.18 28.24 22.11
N PRO A 515 7.40 28.70 22.45
CA PRO A 515 8.45 28.83 21.44
C PRO A 515 8.64 27.45 20.77
N PRO A 516 8.77 27.39 19.42
CA PRO A 516 9.15 26.18 18.71
C PRO A 516 10.59 25.84 19.14
N THR A 517 10.70 25.18 20.29
CA THR A 517 11.96 24.86 20.92
C THR A 517 12.64 23.69 20.23
N ASP A 518 11.89 22.99 19.39
CA ASP A 518 12.35 21.87 18.58
C ASP A 518 12.72 22.35 17.15
N SER A 519 13.97 22.12 16.75
CA SER A 519 14.44 22.35 15.38
C SER A 519 13.62 21.58 14.36
N LEU A 520 13.11 20.40 14.72
CA LEU A 520 12.33 19.54 13.84
C LEU A 520 11.00 20.16 13.45
N VAL A 521 10.35 20.88 14.37
CA VAL A 521 9.07 21.55 14.10
C VAL A 521 9.24 22.67 13.08
N ARG A 522 10.31 23.47 13.21
CA ARG A 522 10.62 24.54 12.25
C ARG A 522 10.92 23.97 10.88
N GLU A 523 11.72 22.93 10.84
CA GLU A 523 12.08 22.26 9.60
C GLU A 523 10.86 21.66 8.89
N PHE A 524 9.99 20.97 9.63
CA PHE A 524 8.72 20.48 9.11
C PHE A 524 7.88 21.59 8.46
N ILE A 525 7.76 22.74 9.13
CA ILE A 525 7.04 23.91 8.59
C ILE A 525 7.66 24.34 7.26
N THR A 526 8.99 24.49 7.20
CA THR A 526 9.72 24.86 5.98
C THR A 526 9.44 23.87 4.84
N ILE A 527 9.40 22.58 5.14
CA ILE A 527 9.18 21.53 4.13
C ILE A 527 7.77 21.61 3.54
N VAL A 528 6.75 21.71 4.40
CA VAL A 528 5.37 21.86 3.93
C VAL A 528 5.23 23.14 3.10
N GLN A 529 5.87 24.23 3.51
CA GLN A 529 5.89 25.47 2.73
C GLN A 529 6.54 25.30 1.35
N ASN A 530 7.66 24.59 1.28
CA ASN A 530 8.34 24.28 0.02
C ASN A 530 7.49 23.39 -0.89
N LEU A 531 6.86 22.35 -0.34
CA LEU A 531 5.95 21.47 -1.07
C LEU A 531 4.77 22.24 -1.66
N CYS A 532 4.11 23.06 -0.84
CA CYS A 532 3.03 23.95 -1.27
C CYS A 532 3.48 24.92 -2.36
N SER A 533 4.65 25.55 -2.20
CA SER A 533 5.21 26.49 -3.19
C SER A 533 5.51 25.81 -4.53
N GLY A 534 6.02 24.57 -4.50
CA GLY A 534 6.34 23.78 -5.70
C GLY A 534 5.12 23.41 -6.55
N VAL A 535 3.92 23.43 -5.96
CA VAL A 535 2.64 23.12 -6.63
C VAL A 535 1.70 24.34 -6.68
N GLU A 536 2.23 25.54 -6.41
CA GLU A 536 1.49 26.81 -6.38
C GLU A 536 0.24 26.82 -5.47
N TYR A 537 0.27 26.04 -4.38
CA TYR A 537 -0.83 25.94 -3.41
C TYR A 537 -0.60 26.86 -2.20
N PRO A 538 -1.58 27.67 -1.76
CA PRO A 538 -1.39 28.60 -0.65
C PRO A 538 -1.15 27.88 0.69
N VAL A 539 -0.21 28.38 1.49
CA VAL A 539 0.15 27.85 2.82
C VAL A 539 0.26 28.96 3.87
N ARG A 540 -0.19 28.68 5.10
CA ARG A 540 -0.19 29.63 6.22
C ARG A 540 0.31 28.97 7.50
N VAL A 541 0.88 29.76 8.40
CA VAL A 541 1.31 29.31 9.74
C VAL A 541 0.64 30.22 10.78
N VAL A 542 -0.03 29.62 11.76
CA VAL A 542 -0.84 30.35 12.76
C VAL A 542 -0.61 29.76 14.14
N HIS A 543 -0.49 30.62 15.16
CA HIS A 543 -0.49 30.20 16.55
C HIS A 543 -1.89 29.84 17.00
N GLU A 544 -2.00 28.80 17.82
CA GLU A 544 -3.28 28.36 18.36
C GLU A 544 -4.06 29.46 19.10
N ARG A 545 -3.40 30.32 19.91
CA ARG A 545 -4.05 31.46 20.59
C ARG A 545 -4.73 32.46 19.67
N ASP A 546 -4.36 32.48 18.39
CA ASP A 546 -4.92 33.37 17.39
C ASP A 546 -6.14 32.77 16.68
N LEU A 547 -6.51 31.52 17.03
CA LEU A 547 -7.68 30.84 16.49
C LEU A 547 -8.94 31.10 17.31
N SER A 548 -10.07 31.21 16.61
CA SER A 548 -11.39 31.27 17.21
C SER A 548 -12.40 30.52 16.34
N PHE A 549 -13.38 29.86 16.96
CA PHE A 549 -14.42 29.14 16.25
C PHE A 549 -15.79 29.73 16.57
N ALA A 550 -16.52 30.15 15.52
CA ALA A 550 -17.85 30.74 15.64
C ALA A 550 -18.67 30.47 14.36
N ASN A 551 -19.98 30.25 14.53
CA ASN A 551 -20.91 30.03 13.41
C ASN A 551 -20.48 28.92 12.43
N GLY A 552 -19.93 27.81 12.93
CA GLY A 552 -19.47 26.69 12.12
C GLY A 552 -18.12 26.92 11.41
N LYS A 553 -17.48 28.09 11.57
CA LYS A 553 -16.26 28.46 10.87
C LYS A 553 -15.10 28.69 11.84
N LEU A 554 -13.92 28.25 11.43
CA LEU A 554 -12.67 28.53 12.11
C LEU A 554 -12.05 29.81 11.52
N HIS A 555 -11.62 30.71 12.40
CA HIS A 555 -11.03 31.99 12.03
C HIS A 555 -9.66 32.15 12.67
N ALA A 556 -8.71 32.70 11.92
CA ALA A 556 -7.42 33.12 12.42
C ALA A 556 -7.34 34.65 12.45
N ALA A 557 -6.87 35.20 13.57
CA ALA A 557 -6.61 36.63 13.75
C ALA A 557 -5.15 36.85 14.18
N PRO A 558 -4.17 36.69 13.27
CA PRO A 558 -2.76 36.66 13.64
C PRO A 558 -2.34 38.00 14.25
N ARG A 559 -1.79 37.97 15.47
CA ARG A 559 -1.31 39.18 16.15
C ARG A 559 0.12 39.56 15.77
N GLU A 560 0.90 38.58 15.31
CA GLU A 560 2.29 38.72 14.86
C GLU A 560 2.45 38.03 13.50
N VAL A 561 3.18 38.67 12.57
CA VAL A 561 3.60 37.99 11.33
C VAL A 561 4.78 37.11 11.69
N TRP A 562 4.66 35.79 11.52
CA TRP A 562 5.82 34.90 11.57
C TRP A 562 6.87 35.40 10.56
N ARG A 563 7.97 35.95 11.08
CA ARG A 563 9.15 36.36 10.30
C ARG A 563 10.34 35.55 10.82
N GLU A 564 10.65 34.46 10.13
CA GLU A 564 11.97 33.87 10.25
C GLU A 564 12.99 34.76 9.53
N VAL A 565 14.19 34.87 10.07
CA VAL A 565 15.22 35.84 9.64
C VAL A 565 15.79 35.50 8.25
N ASP A 566 15.56 34.30 7.70
CA ASP A 566 16.13 33.87 6.41
C ASP A 566 15.19 33.00 5.52
N SER A 567 13.87 32.96 5.79
CA SER A 567 12.91 32.12 5.03
C SER A 567 12.16 32.92 3.95
N PRO A 568 11.89 32.36 2.74
CA PRO A 568 11.08 33.03 1.73
C PRO A 568 9.69 33.37 2.32
N PRO A 569 9.12 34.56 2.01
CA PRO A 569 7.89 35.00 2.64
C PRO A 569 6.76 34.01 2.35
N PRO A 570 5.94 33.61 3.35
CA PRO A 570 4.77 32.79 3.09
C PRO A 570 3.90 33.50 2.04
N SER A 571 3.39 32.74 1.08
CA SER A 571 2.50 33.27 0.04
C SER A 571 1.26 33.88 0.70
N ILE A 572 1.25 35.20 0.83
CA ILE A 572 0.07 36.02 1.14
C ILE A 572 -0.58 35.65 2.49
N THR A 573 0.00 36.12 3.61
CA THR A 573 -0.79 36.24 4.86
C THR A 573 -1.77 37.41 4.70
N PRO A 574 -3.09 37.20 4.74
CA PRO A 574 -4.07 38.28 4.61
C PRO A 574 -3.90 39.30 5.74
N SER A 575 -4.03 40.59 5.44
CA SER A 575 -4.10 41.63 6.48
C SER A 575 -5.47 41.56 7.16
N GLY A 576 -5.55 40.96 8.34
CA GLY A 576 -6.77 40.91 9.16
C GLY A 576 -7.24 39.49 9.47
N VAL A 577 -8.47 39.37 9.96
CA VAL A 577 -9.09 38.07 10.28
C VAL A 577 -9.44 37.33 8.99
N TYR A 578 -9.09 36.06 8.89
CA TYR A 578 -9.45 35.21 7.74
C TYR A 578 -10.00 33.87 8.20
N GLU A 579 -10.74 33.22 7.30
CA GLU A 579 -11.29 31.87 7.51
C GLU A 579 -10.21 30.81 7.27
N VAL A 580 -10.26 29.75 8.08
CA VAL A 580 -9.39 28.58 8.00
C VAL A 580 -10.29 27.37 7.73
N ASP A 581 -10.07 26.70 6.60
CA ASP A 581 -10.90 25.61 6.10
C ASP A 581 -10.11 24.32 5.81
N PHE A 582 -8.77 24.37 5.94
CA PHE A 582 -7.89 23.21 5.85
C PHE A 582 -6.71 23.34 6.84
N VAL A 583 -6.63 22.40 7.79
CA VAL A 583 -5.76 22.47 8.96
C VAL A 583 -4.82 21.28 9.03
N TYR A 584 -3.53 21.56 9.25
CA TYR A 584 -2.58 20.61 9.81
C TYR A 584 -2.20 21.09 11.22
N ALA A 585 -2.70 20.38 12.24
CA ALA A 585 -2.35 20.66 13.64
C ALA A 585 -1.09 19.89 14.03
N LEU A 586 -0.11 20.60 14.60
CA LEU A 586 1.11 19.96 15.12
C LEU A 586 0.87 19.18 16.42
N CYS A 587 -0.10 19.60 17.23
CA CYS A 587 -0.55 18.83 18.38
C CYS A 587 -1.30 17.56 17.94
N GLU A 588 -1.19 16.51 18.75
CA GLU A 588 -1.86 15.23 18.50
C GLU A 588 -3.29 15.22 19.08
N TRP A 589 -4.16 14.38 18.54
CA TRP A 589 -5.55 14.29 18.99
C TRP A 589 -5.74 14.09 20.51
N PRO A 590 -4.94 13.27 21.22
CA PRO A 590 -5.04 13.17 22.68
C PRO A 590 -4.88 14.51 23.42
N GLU A 591 -4.07 15.44 22.89
CA GLU A 591 -3.91 16.77 23.46
C GLU A 591 -5.13 17.64 23.15
N ILE A 592 -5.55 17.68 21.88
CA ILE A 592 -6.70 18.48 21.42
C ILE A 592 -7.98 18.10 22.16
N LEU A 593 -8.20 16.79 22.36
CA LEU A 593 -9.38 16.23 22.99
C LEU A 593 -9.30 16.23 24.52
N GLY A 594 -8.09 16.33 25.08
CA GLY A 594 -7.82 16.31 26.51
C GLY A 594 -8.56 17.42 27.27
N ASN A 595 -8.96 17.13 28.51
CA ASN A 595 -9.72 18.07 29.36
C ASN A 595 -10.98 18.65 28.68
N GLY A 596 -11.67 17.83 27.86
CA GLY A 596 -12.85 18.25 27.11
C GLY A 596 -12.58 19.37 26.11
N GLY A 597 -11.36 19.45 25.57
CA GLY A 597 -10.93 20.48 24.63
C GLY A 597 -10.66 21.85 25.27
N ALA A 598 -10.64 21.96 26.60
CA ALA A 598 -10.43 23.25 27.28
C ALA A 598 -9.08 23.92 26.94
N ASN A 599 -8.07 23.12 26.61
CA ASN A 599 -6.74 23.62 26.25
C ASN A 599 -6.63 24.00 24.77
N HIS A 600 -7.50 23.43 23.92
CA HIS A 600 -7.46 23.58 22.47
C HIS A 600 -8.84 23.94 21.89
N VAL A 601 -9.52 24.91 22.51
CA VAL A 601 -10.97 25.14 22.35
C VAL A 601 -11.41 25.35 20.90
N ALA A 602 -10.68 26.14 20.13
CA ALA A 602 -11.04 26.45 18.74
C ALA A 602 -10.91 25.21 17.84
N LEU A 603 -9.81 24.46 17.98
CA LEU A 603 -9.56 23.23 17.23
C LEU A 603 -10.55 22.13 17.62
N TYR A 604 -10.79 21.94 18.93
CA TYR A 604 -11.78 21.00 19.45
C TYR A 604 -13.16 21.27 18.86
N ARG A 605 -13.65 22.52 18.94
CA ARG A 605 -14.97 22.88 18.41
C ARG A 605 -15.06 22.70 16.90
N ALA A 606 -14.02 23.09 16.15
CA ALA A 606 -13.97 22.85 14.71
C ALA A 606 -14.05 21.36 14.38
N ALA A 607 -13.40 20.50 15.17
CA ALA A 607 -13.45 19.05 14.96
C ALA A 607 -14.84 18.45 15.25
N VAL A 608 -15.50 18.83 16.35
CA VAL A 608 -16.74 18.15 16.80
C VAL A 608 -18.04 18.81 16.34
N ASP A 609 -18.02 20.08 15.92
CA ASP A 609 -19.24 20.81 15.51
C ASP A 609 -19.80 20.23 14.19
N PRO A 610 -21.05 19.74 14.16
CA PRO A 610 -21.66 19.15 12.97
C PRO A 610 -21.72 20.05 11.74
N ALA A 611 -21.74 21.38 11.93
CA ALA A 611 -21.81 22.37 10.87
C ALA A 611 -20.42 22.78 10.35
N SER A 612 -19.33 22.28 10.94
CA SER A 612 -17.99 22.61 10.49
C SER A 612 -17.67 22.02 9.12
N ASP A 613 -17.07 22.84 8.25
CA ASP A 613 -16.48 22.40 6.98
C ASP A 613 -14.94 22.42 7.03
N VAL A 614 -14.36 22.47 8.22
CA VAL A 614 -12.89 22.43 8.39
C VAL A 614 -12.38 21.03 8.09
N VAL A 615 -11.45 20.93 7.15
CA VAL A 615 -10.75 19.67 6.86
C VAL A 615 -9.51 19.57 7.74
N PHE A 616 -9.38 18.50 8.52
CA PHE A 616 -8.14 18.20 9.23
C PHE A 616 -7.30 17.22 8.42
N ALA A 617 -6.03 17.58 8.17
CA ALA A 617 -5.08 16.71 7.50
C ALA A 617 -4.87 15.39 8.27
N LYS A 618 -4.87 15.46 9.61
CA LYS A 618 -5.02 14.29 10.48
C LYS A 618 -6.51 14.16 10.84
N PRO A 619 -7.29 13.28 10.22
CA PRO A 619 -8.74 13.23 10.44
C PRO A 619 -9.07 12.73 11.85
N LEU A 620 -10.22 13.12 12.42
CA LEU A 620 -10.54 12.80 13.82
C LEU A 620 -10.62 11.30 14.10
N TRP A 621 -11.13 10.51 13.14
CA TRP A 621 -11.20 9.05 13.30
C TRP A 621 -9.83 8.38 13.45
N SER A 622 -8.72 9.05 13.08
CA SER A 622 -7.38 8.51 13.29
C SER A 622 -7.06 8.37 14.78
N TYR A 623 -7.74 9.12 15.65
CA TYR A 623 -7.66 8.97 17.09
C TYR A 623 -7.98 7.55 17.53
N LEU A 624 -8.86 6.79 16.84
CA LEU A 624 -9.19 5.43 17.27
C LEU A 624 -8.06 4.43 17.01
N CYS A 625 -7.29 4.60 15.92
CA CYS A 625 -6.33 3.60 15.47
C CYS A 625 -4.87 4.03 15.64
N SER A 626 -4.58 5.29 15.98
CA SER A 626 -3.23 5.79 16.24
C SER A 626 -2.73 5.38 17.63
N GLY A 627 -1.47 4.98 17.76
CA GLY A 627 -0.86 4.63 19.04
C GLY A 627 -0.22 3.24 19.03
N ARG A 628 0.12 2.75 20.22
CA ARG A 628 0.61 1.38 20.41
C ARG A 628 -0.54 0.40 20.25
N VAL A 629 -0.34 -0.60 19.39
CA VAL A 629 -1.30 -1.67 19.11
C VAL A 629 -1.27 -2.76 20.17
N HIS A 630 -0.13 -2.90 20.85
CA HIS A 630 0.08 -3.83 21.94
C HIS A 630 0.55 -3.09 23.20
N ASP A 631 -0.08 -3.37 24.34
CA ASP A 631 0.40 -2.89 25.63
C ASP A 631 1.25 -3.97 26.32
N GLY A 632 2.56 -3.95 26.07
CA GLY A 632 3.52 -4.88 26.67
C GLY A 632 3.93 -4.53 28.11
N GLY A 633 3.30 -3.53 28.72
CA GLY A 633 3.71 -3.01 30.03
C GLY A 633 3.02 -3.73 31.19
N GLY A 634 3.74 -4.60 31.89
CA GLY A 634 3.35 -5.20 33.18
C GLY A 634 3.18 -4.21 34.35
N ALA A 635 2.73 -2.98 34.10
CA ALA A 635 2.25 -2.08 35.14
C ALA A 635 0.77 -2.40 35.39
N LYS A 636 0.50 -3.10 36.49
CA LYS A 636 -0.85 -3.24 37.05
C LYS A 636 -1.45 -1.84 37.29
N GLY A 637 -2.25 -1.35 36.35
CA GLY A 637 -2.93 -0.06 36.46
C GLY A 637 -3.56 0.42 35.14
N ALA A 638 -4.70 -0.19 34.79
CA ALA A 638 -5.83 0.33 34.01
C ALA A 638 -5.57 1.49 33.02
N HIS A 639 -5.45 1.17 31.73
CA HIS A 639 -6.35 1.58 30.65
C HIS A 639 -5.73 1.07 29.33
N GLU A 640 -6.39 0.13 28.66
CA GLU A 640 -6.03 -0.19 27.27
C GLU A 640 -6.12 1.08 26.42
N THR A 641 -5.13 1.29 25.54
CA THR A 641 -5.17 2.41 24.61
C THR A 641 -6.35 2.24 23.62
N HIS A 642 -6.90 3.33 23.11
CA HIS A 642 -7.92 3.28 22.05
C HIS A 642 -7.46 2.47 20.83
N SER A 643 -6.17 2.55 20.48
CA SER A 643 -5.56 1.80 19.38
C SER A 643 -5.60 0.30 19.64
N ALA A 644 -5.22 -0.15 20.84
CA ALA A 644 -5.34 -1.56 21.23
C ALA A 644 -6.79 -2.04 21.08
N ARG A 645 -7.76 -1.30 21.63
CA ARG A 645 -9.20 -1.59 21.50
C ARG A 645 -9.68 -1.67 20.05
N PHE A 646 -9.20 -0.78 19.17
CA PHE A 646 -9.52 -0.81 17.75
C PHE A 646 -8.99 -2.10 17.09
N PHE A 647 -7.75 -2.46 17.39
CA PHE A 647 -7.14 -3.66 16.83
C PHE A 647 -7.66 -4.97 17.44
N ASP A 648 -8.26 -4.95 18.63
CA ASP A 648 -9.01 -6.08 19.17
C ASP A 648 -10.29 -6.37 18.37
N VAL A 649 -10.95 -5.34 17.83
CA VAL A 649 -12.04 -5.50 16.87
C VAL A 649 -11.51 -6.20 15.61
N CYS A 650 -10.36 -5.78 15.08
CA CYS A 650 -9.74 -6.42 13.92
C CYS A 650 -9.39 -7.89 14.18
N ARG A 651 -8.78 -8.20 15.33
CA ARG A 651 -8.45 -9.57 15.77
C ARG A 651 -9.69 -10.45 15.82
N ARG A 652 -10.77 -9.97 16.44
CA ARG A 652 -12.03 -10.72 16.53
C ARG A 652 -12.66 -10.96 15.16
N LEU A 653 -12.68 -9.97 14.27
CA LEU A 653 -13.16 -10.14 12.89
C LEU A 653 -12.32 -11.16 12.12
N TYR A 654 -10.99 -11.10 12.22
CA TYR A 654 -10.08 -12.04 11.58
C TYR A 654 -10.32 -13.50 12.05
N LEU A 655 -10.52 -13.70 13.35
CA LEU A 655 -10.88 -15.00 13.91
C LEU A 655 -12.23 -15.48 13.36
N LEU A 656 -13.24 -14.61 13.31
CA LEU A 656 -14.55 -14.92 12.75
C LEU A 656 -14.50 -15.23 11.24
N ALA A 657 -13.50 -14.73 10.52
CA ALA A 657 -13.22 -15.07 9.12
C ALA A 657 -12.45 -16.40 8.96
N SER A 658 -12.16 -17.11 10.06
CA SER A 658 -11.30 -18.31 10.09
C SER A 658 -12.03 -19.52 10.71
N PRO A 659 -12.35 -20.58 9.95
CA PRO A 659 -11.33 -21.56 9.52
C PRO A 659 -11.26 -21.74 7.99
N LYS A 660 -10.54 -22.77 7.49
CA LYS A 660 -10.36 -23.04 6.04
C LYS A 660 -11.70 -23.07 5.30
N GLN A 661 -11.94 -22.08 4.46
CA GLN A 661 -13.03 -22.08 3.50
C GLN A 661 -12.54 -22.73 2.19
N PRO A 662 -13.38 -23.48 1.47
CA PRO A 662 -13.06 -23.81 0.09
C PRO A 662 -13.02 -22.51 -0.75
N PRO A 663 -12.13 -22.39 -1.75
CA PRO A 663 -11.94 -21.16 -2.54
C PRO A 663 -13.21 -20.59 -3.17
N GLU A 664 -14.23 -21.43 -3.37
CA GLU A 664 -15.51 -21.11 -4.00
C GLU A 664 -16.55 -20.51 -3.04
N ALA A 665 -16.34 -20.57 -1.72
CA ALA A 665 -17.41 -20.36 -0.75
C ALA A 665 -17.55 -18.94 -0.19
N TRP A 666 -16.66 -18.00 -0.50
CA TRP A 666 -16.69 -16.67 0.12
C TRP A 666 -16.55 -15.50 -0.84
N ASP A 667 -17.24 -14.43 -0.44
CA ASP A 667 -17.16 -13.10 -1.05
C ASP A 667 -15.72 -12.56 -0.98
N LEU A 668 -15.28 -11.94 -2.07
CA LEU A 668 -13.91 -11.45 -2.22
C LEU A 668 -13.52 -10.51 -1.07
N GLU A 669 -14.44 -9.68 -0.58
CA GLU A 669 -14.16 -8.71 0.48
C GLU A 669 -13.60 -9.35 1.75
N VAL A 670 -14.21 -10.45 2.20
CA VAL A 670 -13.78 -11.14 3.43
C VAL A 670 -12.46 -11.87 3.20
N ALA A 671 -12.28 -12.47 2.02
CA ALA A 671 -11.04 -13.12 1.66
C ALA A 671 -9.88 -12.12 1.65
N GLU A 672 -10.08 -10.93 1.07
CA GLU A 672 -9.11 -9.84 1.03
C GLU A 672 -8.80 -9.27 2.42
N TYR A 673 -9.82 -9.07 3.25
CA TYR A 673 -9.62 -8.61 4.63
C TYR A 673 -8.84 -9.63 5.46
N LYS A 674 -9.19 -10.92 5.35
CA LYS A 674 -8.49 -12.01 6.03
C LYS A 674 -7.04 -12.12 5.58
N ASP A 675 -6.79 -12.09 4.27
CA ASP A 675 -5.42 -12.10 3.74
C ASP A 675 -4.62 -10.90 4.22
N SER A 676 -5.23 -9.71 4.26
CA SER A 676 -4.58 -8.50 4.79
C SER A 676 -4.23 -8.62 6.27
N CYS A 677 -5.17 -9.09 7.10
CA CYS A 677 -4.94 -9.34 8.51
C CYS A 677 -3.79 -10.32 8.77
N ARG A 678 -3.73 -11.39 7.97
CA ARG A 678 -2.68 -12.41 8.01
C ARG A 678 -1.30 -11.83 7.68
N ARG A 679 -1.20 -10.98 6.64
CA ARG A 679 0.07 -10.34 6.24
C ARG A 679 0.67 -9.42 7.31
N ILE A 680 -0.15 -8.87 8.20
CA ILE A 680 0.30 -7.91 9.23
C ILE A 680 0.30 -8.51 10.65
N HIS A 681 0.11 -9.83 10.78
CA HIS A 681 0.11 -10.54 12.06
C HIS A 681 -0.87 -9.95 13.07
N ILE A 682 -2.08 -9.64 12.59
CA ILE A 682 -3.08 -8.98 13.43
C ILE A 682 -3.37 -9.78 14.68
N ASP A 683 -3.16 -11.09 14.74
CA ASP A 683 -3.52 -12.00 15.83
C ASP A 683 -2.31 -12.57 16.61
N ALA A 684 -1.07 -12.24 16.21
CA ALA A 684 0.12 -12.81 16.83
C ALA A 684 0.32 -12.33 18.28
N GLU A 685 0.88 -13.21 19.12
CA GLU A 685 1.28 -12.90 20.50
C GLU A 685 2.39 -11.83 20.54
N THR A 686 2.38 -11.01 21.60
CA THR A 686 3.46 -10.04 21.89
C THR A 686 4.76 -10.78 22.16
N MET A 687 5.73 -10.70 21.25
CA MET A 687 7.08 -11.19 21.50
C MET A 687 7.96 -10.06 22.00
N PRO A 688 8.86 -10.32 22.98
CA PRO A 688 9.89 -9.35 23.35
C PRO A 688 10.78 -9.09 22.13
N VAL A 689 10.83 -7.82 21.71
CA VAL A 689 11.56 -7.35 20.54
C VAL A 689 13.03 -7.74 20.66
N ARG A 690 13.52 -8.58 19.75
CA ARG A 690 14.95 -8.89 19.57
C ARG A 690 15.44 -8.32 18.23
N SER A 691 15.14 -7.05 17.99
CA SER A 691 15.65 -6.31 16.84
C SER A 691 17.13 -5.97 17.08
N PRO A 692 18.00 -5.88 16.05
CA PRO A 692 19.30 -5.25 16.19
C PRO A 692 19.15 -3.89 16.88
N VAL A 693 20.08 -3.53 17.76
CA VAL A 693 20.03 -2.31 18.62
C VAL A 693 19.80 -1.03 17.81
N HIS A 694 20.19 -1.03 16.52
CA HIS A 694 20.10 0.12 15.61
C HIS A 694 18.90 0.08 14.66
N LEU A 695 17.94 -0.80 14.92
CA LEU A 695 16.83 -1.06 14.02
C LEU A 695 15.48 -0.76 14.71
N SER A 696 15.16 0.54 14.78
CA SER A 696 13.87 1.08 15.21
C SER A 696 13.23 1.85 14.05
N ALA A 697 11.96 1.54 13.74
CA ALA A 697 11.25 2.17 12.64
C ALA A 697 9.93 2.77 13.14
N HIS A 698 9.63 4.02 12.76
CA HIS A 698 8.44 4.76 13.21
C HIS A 698 7.38 4.88 12.11
N SER A 699 6.13 4.53 12.41
CA SER A 699 5.06 4.40 11.41
C SER A 699 4.33 5.73 11.16
N VAL A 700 4.01 6.01 9.88
CA VAL A 700 3.34 7.26 9.48
C VAL A 700 2.27 7.03 8.41
N MET A 701 1.03 6.91 8.83
CA MET A 701 -0.14 7.10 7.99
C MET A 701 -0.36 8.57 7.68
N ILE A 702 0.24 9.02 6.60
CA ILE A 702 -0.04 10.35 6.12
C ILE A 702 -1.34 10.27 5.30
N ASN A 703 -2.43 10.90 5.77
CA ASN A 703 -3.56 11.19 4.87
C ASN A 703 -3.09 12.05 3.67
N LEU A 704 -1.94 12.75 3.83
CA LEU A 704 -1.19 13.41 2.75
C LEU A 704 -0.48 12.48 1.74
N ALA A 705 -0.49 11.15 1.90
CA ALA A 705 0.18 10.25 0.96
C ALA A 705 -0.79 9.70 -0.10
N TRP A 706 -1.27 10.54 -1.02
CA TRP A 706 -1.54 10.03 -2.38
C TRP A 706 -0.27 9.37 -3.00
N SER A 707 0.90 9.55 -2.38
CA SER A 707 2.18 8.96 -2.77
C SER A 707 2.75 7.99 -1.74
N CYS A 708 2.58 6.71 -2.01
CA CYS A 708 3.76 5.86 -2.12
C CYS A 708 3.79 5.36 -3.56
N HIS A 709 4.17 6.27 -4.47
CA HIS A 709 4.59 5.86 -5.80
C HIS A 709 5.99 5.26 -5.61
N MET A 710 6.03 3.97 -5.24
CA MET A 710 7.27 3.21 -5.28
C MET A 710 7.66 3.07 -6.74
N GLY A 711 8.88 3.49 -7.04
CA GLY A 711 9.37 3.65 -8.39
C GLY A 711 9.24 2.41 -9.27
N ARG A 712 9.48 2.68 -10.54
CA ARG A 712 9.28 1.81 -11.69
C ARG A 712 10.24 0.58 -11.74
N VAL A 713 9.74 -0.63 -12.04
CA VAL A 713 10.51 -1.92 -12.11
C VAL A 713 10.98 -2.28 -13.53
N GLY A 714 12.25 -2.69 -13.74
CA GLY A 714 12.69 -3.33 -14.99
C GLY A 714 14.05 -4.06 -14.88
N CYS A 715 14.12 -5.28 -15.43
CA CYS A 715 15.16 -6.31 -15.24
C CYS A 715 16.38 -6.22 -16.18
N GLY A 716 17.58 -6.55 -15.68
CA GLY A 716 18.76 -6.96 -16.49
C GLY A 716 18.73 -8.47 -16.83
N LEU A 717 19.54 -9.07 -17.71
CA LEU A 717 20.86 -8.75 -18.30
C LEU A 717 20.97 -9.40 -19.69
N ASN A 718 21.34 -8.63 -20.72
CA ASN A 718 22.35 -8.94 -21.75
C ASN A 718 22.44 -7.74 -22.71
N SER A 719 23.55 -7.01 -22.62
CA SER A 719 23.80 -5.75 -23.32
C SER A 719 24.14 -5.98 -24.80
N ASP A 720 23.27 -5.55 -25.71
CA ASP A 720 23.55 -5.46 -27.15
C ASP A 720 23.86 -4.00 -27.53
N PRO A 721 24.98 -3.68 -28.22
CA PRO A 721 25.48 -2.31 -28.38
C PRO A 721 24.72 -1.38 -29.34
N GLU A 722 23.63 -1.82 -29.98
CA GLU A 722 22.93 -1.04 -31.03
C GLU A 722 21.73 -0.20 -30.55
N ASN A 723 21.46 -0.14 -29.24
CA ASN A 723 20.38 0.69 -28.69
C ASN A 723 20.96 1.76 -27.76
N PRO A 724 20.88 3.08 -28.06
CA PRO A 724 21.46 4.13 -27.23
C PRO A 724 20.61 4.29 -25.95
N CYS A 725 20.87 3.40 -25.00
CA CYS A 725 20.23 3.30 -23.70
C CYS A 725 20.92 4.25 -22.72
N ALA A 726 20.19 5.26 -22.25
CA ALA A 726 20.47 5.88 -20.97
C ALA A 726 19.65 5.12 -19.89
N ASP A 727 20.43 4.46 -19.04
CA ASP A 727 20.16 3.61 -17.88
C ASP A 727 18.97 4.01 -16.96
N PRO A 728 18.12 3.05 -16.52
CA PRO A 728 17.59 3.12 -15.14
C PRO A 728 17.33 1.74 -14.46
N GLY A 729 17.86 1.54 -13.24
CA GLY A 729 17.74 0.33 -12.42
C GLY A 729 16.49 0.18 -11.54
N HIS A 730 16.45 -0.93 -10.79
CA HIS A 730 15.37 -1.40 -9.90
C HIS A 730 15.12 -0.51 -8.65
N PRO A 731 13.89 -0.43 -8.12
CA PRO A 731 13.60 0.28 -6.87
C PRO A 731 13.75 -0.64 -5.64
N ALA A 732 14.55 -0.21 -4.68
CA ALA A 732 14.46 -0.59 -3.28
C ALA A 732 14.30 0.72 -2.47
N PRO A 733 13.38 0.83 -1.50
CA PRO A 733 13.40 1.97 -0.61
C PRO A 733 14.65 1.86 0.28
N LEU A 734 15.54 2.85 0.21
CA LEU A 734 16.49 3.05 1.30
C LEU A 734 15.71 3.54 2.52
N PHE A 735 15.76 2.79 3.61
CA PHE A 735 15.38 3.30 4.93
C PHE A 735 16.65 3.74 5.66
N PHE A 736 16.58 4.89 6.30
CA PHE A 736 17.59 5.38 7.23
C PHE A 736 17.00 5.25 8.63
N MET A 737 17.76 4.64 9.55
CA MET A 737 17.41 4.58 10.96
C MET A 737 18.49 5.32 11.74
N HIS A 738 18.04 6.26 12.56
CA HIS A 738 18.88 6.97 13.52
C HIS A 738 18.83 6.21 14.87
N SER A 739 19.87 6.34 15.68
CA SER A 739 19.83 5.82 17.05
C SER A 739 18.86 6.66 17.89
N GLU A 740 18.03 6.00 18.71
CA GLU A 740 17.34 6.66 19.82
C GLU A 740 18.38 7.00 20.91
N ASP A 741 19.10 8.11 20.75
CA ASP A 741 19.87 8.74 21.84
C ASP A 741 19.28 10.10 22.22
#